data_AF-A0AB34H958-F1
#
_entry.id   AF-A0AB34H958-F1
#
_cell.length_a   1.000
_cell.length_b   1.000
_cell.length_c   1.000
_cell.angle_alpha   90.00
_cell.angle_beta   90.00
_cell.angle_gamma   90.00
#
_symmetry.space_group_name_H-M   'P 1'
#
loop_
_entity.id
_entity.type
_entity.pdbx_description
1 polymer ?
#
loop_
_entity_poly.entity_id
_entity_poly.type
_entity_poly.pdbx_seq_one_letter_code
_entity_poly.pdbx_strand_id
1 'polypeptide(L)'
;MGEAIGMSTEELFNDEDLDYTPTSAALVNKQPVAIDSKETEVATYLIDIGLLDKSNDSTDGEPEEKRRKIANVVINQSANDSKVLIDNIPDSSPLIEEVRHGAGTGLREILKAHGKSGGKMGDSTLEEVVAPVRETCAQTLGVVLKHMNETGVHKTVDVLLKLLTQEQWEVRHGGLLGIKYALAVRQNSSSWLIPILPDMLRHIFQFCVLESSQEILDLIHKVWMELLSKASVQYVVAAACPWMGAWLCLMMQPSHLPIDLNMLLEVKARAKEKTGGKVRQGQSQSKEVLQEYIAGADTIMEDPATRDFVVMRARMMAAKLLGALCCCICDPGVNVVTQEIKPAESLGQLLLFHLNSKSALQRISVALVICEWAALQKECRAVTLAVQPRLLDILSEHLYYDEIAVPFTRMQNECKQLISSLADAHIEVGNRVNNNVFTIDQANDLVTAVFNEVTSSFDLNPQVLQQLDSKRQQVQMTVTETNQEWQVLQLRVHTFAACAVVSLQQLPEKLNPIIKPLMETIKKEENTLVQNYAAQCIAKLLQQCTTRTPCPNSKIIKNLCSSLCVDPYLTPSVTCPVPTQSGQENSKGSNSEKDGMHHTVTKHRGIITLYRHQKAAFAITSRRGPTPKAVKAQIADLPAGGSGNILVELDEVNSFFL
;
A
#
# COMPACT_ATOMS: atom_id res chain seq x y z
N MET A 1 1.54 -21.14 22.35
CA MET A 1 2.76 -20.32 22.13
C MET A 1 2.71 -18.93 22.78
N GLY A 2 1.54 -18.37 23.11
CA GLY A 2 1.41 -17.08 23.81
C GLY A 2 1.75 -17.09 25.32
N GLU A 3 1.69 -18.23 26.00
CA GLU A 3 2.03 -18.33 27.44
C GLU A 3 3.54 -18.30 27.74
N ALA A 4 4.41 -18.39 26.72
CA ALA A 4 5.86 -18.45 26.93
C ALA A 4 6.55 -17.07 27.06
N ILE A 5 5.81 -15.96 26.93
CA ILE A 5 6.36 -14.58 26.96
C ILE A 5 5.83 -13.75 28.14
N GLY A 6 4.95 -14.28 28.99
CA GLY A 6 4.60 -13.63 30.26
C GLY A 6 4.03 -12.21 30.11
N MET A 7 3.27 -11.94 29.05
CA MET A 7 2.54 -10.68 28.88
C MET A 7 1.05 -10.97 28.74
N SER A 8 0.31 -10.80 29.84
CA SER A 8 -1.14 -10.70 29.82
C SER A 8 -1.54 -9.38 29.16
N THR A 9 -2.36 -9.45 28.11
CA THR A 9 -2.93 -8.26 27.45
C THR A 9 -4.04 -7.59 28.26
N GLU A 10 -4.53 -8.23 29.34
CA GLU A 10 -5.63 -7.72 30.16
C GLU A 10 -5.17 -6.67 31.17
N GLU A 11 -3.93 -6.73 31.68
CA GLU A 11 -3.43 -5.73 32.66
C GLU A 11 -3.16 -4.35 32.06
N LEU A 12 -3.10 -4.20 30.73
CA LEU A 12 -2.78 -2.93 30.07
C LEU A 12 -4.00 -2.04 29.80
N PHE A 13 -5.21 -2.53 30.01
CA PHE A 13 -6.46 -1.79 29.73
C PHE A 13 -7.55 -2.05 30.77
N ASN A 14 -7.20 -2.11 32.06
CA ASN A 14 -8.21 -2.07 33.12
C ASN A 14 -8.98 -0.73 33.07
N ASP A 15 -10.31 -0.82 33.05
CA ASP A 15 -11.24 0.29 32.92
C ASP A 15 -11.25 1.22 34.16
N GLU A 16 -10.68 0.82 35.29
CA GLU A 16 -10.75 1.56 36.55
C GLU A 16 -9.79 2.76 36.66
N ASP A 17 -8.71 2.83 35.87
CA ASP A 17 -7.68 3.88 36.00
C ASP A 17 -8.01 5.20 35.26
N LEU A 18 -9.19 5.30 34.62
CA LEU A 18 -9.59 6.49 33.86
C LEU A 18 -10.60 7.40 34.57
N ASP A 19 -11.15 6.98 35.72
CA ASP A 19 -12.05 7.81 36.53
C ASP A 19 -11.31 8.42 37.72
N TYR A 20 -10.81 9.65 37.56
CA TYR A 20 -10.36 10.46 38.70
C TYR A 20 -11.13 11.77 38.80
N THR A 21 -11.80 11.96 39.93
CA THR A 21 -12.50 13.18 40.34
C THR A 21 -11.50 14.19 40.95
N PRO A 22 -11.62 15.50 40.66
CA PRO A 22 -10.55 16.46 40.93
C PRO A 22 -10.54 16.90 42.41
N THR A 23 -9.36 16.90 43.03
CA THR A 23 -9.15 17.59 44.31
C THR A 23 -8.11 18.71 44.15
N SER A 24 -8.59 19.93 44.37
CA SER A 24 -7.97 21.20 44.78
C SER A 24 -6.50 21.53 44.44
N ALA A 25 -6.37 22.64 43.71
CA ALA A 25 -5.15 23.28 43.24
C ALA A 25 -4.17 23.73 44.34
N ALA A 26 -2.86 23.61 44.05
CA ALA A 26 -1.81 24.42 44.61
C ALA A 26 -1.01 25.08 43.47
N LEU A 27 -1.18 26.40 43.34
CA LEU A 27 -0.50 27.29 42.40
C LEU A 27 0.98 27.45 42.78
N VAL A 28 1.89 27.17 41.84
CA VAL A 28 3.25 27.70 41.90
C VAL A 28 3.51 28.51 40.63
N ASN A 29 3.51 29.83 40.83
CA ASN A 29 3.94 30.85 39.88
C ASN A 29 5.44 30.72 39.60
N LYS A 30 5.82 30.58 38.33
CA LYS A 30 7.11 31.08 37.84
C LYS A 30 6.91 31.89 36.55
N GLN A 31 7.39 33.13 36.62
CA GLN A 31 7.36 34.17 35.59
C GLN A 31 8.18 33.82 34.34
N PRO A 32 7.86 34.45 33.19
CA PRO A 32 8.44 34.10 31.89
C PRO A 32 9.80 34.77 31.69
N VAL A 33 10.78 33.98 31.21
CA VAL A 33 12.06 34.51 30.71
C VAL A 33 11.91 34.77 29.21
N ALA A 34 12.24 36.00 28.82
CA ALA A 34 12.21 36.50 27.46
C ALA A 34 13.09 35.66 26.52
N ILE A 35 12.53 35.24 25.40
CA ILE A 35 13.26 34.66 24.28
C ILE A 35 13.62 35.81 23.34
N ASP A 36 14.92 36.03 23.20
CA ASP A 36 15.53 37.05 22.37
C ASP A 36 15.35 36.72 20.88
N SER A 37 15.05 37.75 20.11
CA SER A 37 14.75 37.72 18.69
C SER A 37 15.99 37.41 17.84
N LYS A 38 16.02 36.23 17.21
CA LYS A 38 16.79 35.96 15.99
C LYS A 38 15.95 35.13 15.03
N GLU A 39 14.95 35.78 14.45
CA GLU A 39 14.42 35.39 13.14
C GLU A 39 15.37 35.90 12.05
N THR A 40 15.40 35.17 10.93
CA THR A 40 16.09 35.49 9.66
C THR A 40 17.57 35.10 9.59
N GLU A 41 17.86 33.84 9.22
CA GLU A 41 18.98 33.43 8.34
C GLU A 41 19.16 31.90 8.33
N VAL A 42 18.27 31.15 7.65
CA VAL A 42 18.61 29.84 7.06
C VAL A 42 17.72 29.60 5.84
N ALA A 43 17.98 30.31 4.75
CA ALA A 43 17.38 30.02 3.44
C ALA A 43 18.33 30.46 2.31
N THR A 44 19.60 30.04 2.35
CA THR A 44 20.49 30.13 1.18
C THR A 44 21.64 29.13 1.31
N TYR A 45 21.37 27.87 0.93
CA TYR A 45 22.41 26.93 0.53
C TYR A 45 21.86 26.15 -0.66
N LEU A 46 22.64 26.10 -1.74
CA LEU A 46 22.43 25.43 -3.04
C LEU A 46 22.07 26.29 -4.26
N ILE A 47 22.80 27.39 -4.49
CA ILE A 47 23.10 27.84 -5.86
C ILE A 47 24.53 28.37 -5.86
N ASP A 48 25.51 27.54 -6.21
CA ASP A 48 26.82 28.00 -6.70
C ASP A 48 27.65 26.81 -7.20
N ILE A 49 27.36 26.34 -8.42
CA ILE A 49 28.37 25.90 -9.42
C ILE A 49 27.73 26.14 -10.79
N GLY A 50 28.13 27.20 -11.47
CA GLY A 50 27.66 27.43 -12.85
C GLY A 50 27.96 28.78 -13.48
N LEU A 51 29.05 29.47 -13.12
CA LEU A 51 29.52 30.64 -13.87
C LEU A 51 31.05 30.69 -13.91
N LEU A 52 31.60 30.18 -15.02
CA LEU A 52 32.87 30.47 -15.69
C LEU A 52 32.78 29.63 -16.99
N ASP A 53 32.37 30.18 -18.14
CA ASP A 53 33.19 31.08 -18.94
C ASP A 53 32.34 32.02 -19.80
N LYS A 54 32.74 33.30 -19.82
CA LYS A 54 32.52 34.20 -20.96
C LYS A 54 33.88 34.46 -21.59
N SER A 55 34.09 33.99 -22.82
CA SER A 55 34.93 34.71 -23.78
C SER A 55 34.71 34.24 -25.23
N ASN A 56 34.34 35.21 -26.06
CA ASN A 56 34.63 35.38 -27.50
C ASN A 56 34.05 34.41 -28.55
N ASP A 57 32.99 34.91 -29.20
CA ASP A 57 32.91 35.25 -30.63
C ASP A 57 33.47 34.26 -31.68
N SER A 58 32.57 33.57 -32.38
CA SER A 58 32.54 33.51 -33.85
C SER A 58 31.28 32.80 -34.35
N THR A 59 30.52 33.47 -35.22
CA THR A 59 29.42 32.90 -35.99
C THR A 59 29.95 32.01 -37.11
N ASP A 60 30.07 30.70 -36.89
CA ASP A 60 29.78 29.65 -37.89
C ASP A 60 29.89 28.27 -37.23
N GLY A 61 28.81 27.49 -37.22
CA GLY A 61 28.79 26.16 -36.62
C GLY A 61 27.60 25.35 -37.11
N GLU A 62 27.89 24.17 -37.67
CA GLU A 62 26.96 23.33 -38.41
C GLU A 62 25.62 23.03 -37.69
N PRO A 63 24.53 22.84 -38.45
CA PRO A 63 23.19 22.59 -37.91
C PRO A 63 23.07 21.35 -37.02
N GLU A 64 24.06 20.46 -37.03
CA GLU A 64 24.08 19.23 -36.23
C GLU A 64 24.39 19.48 -34.74
N GLU A 65 25.23 20.46 -34.42
CA GLU A 65 25.61 20.76 -33.03
C GLU A 65 24.49 21.48 -32.27
N LYS A 66 23.71 22.32 -32.97
CA LYS A 66 22.44 22.88 -32.45
C LYS A 66 21.39 21.80 -32.19
N ARG A 67 21.29 20.78 -33.06
CA ARG A 67 20.37 19.65 -32.86
C ARG A 67 20.73 18.82 -31.64
N ARG A 68 22.02 18.55 -31.39
CA ARG A 68 22.47 17.83 -30.19
C ARG A 68 22.24 18.63 -28.89
N LYS A 69 22.44 19.95 -28.92
CA LYS A 69 22.19 20.82 -27.76
C LYS A 69 20.69 20.92 -27.43
N ILE A 70 19.80 20.99 -28.44
CA ILE A 70 18.34 20.98 -28.23
C ILE A 70 17.86 19.61 -27.72
N ALA A 71 18.39 18.50 -28.27
CA ALA A 71 18.06 17.15 -27.80
C ALA A 71 18.46 16.95 -26.32
N ASN A 72 19.64 17.41 -25.91
CA ASN A 72 20.11 17.29 -24.52
C ASN A 72 19.32 18.16 -23.52
N VAL A 73 18.73 19.28 -23.95
CA VAL A 73 17.86 20.12 -23.10
C VAL A 73 16.50 19.44 -22.86
N VAL A 74 15.99 18.66 -23.81
CA VAL A 74 14.74 17.89 -23.67
C VAL A 74 14.93 16.63 -22.81
N ILE A 75 16.14 16.04 -22.83
CA ILE A 75 16.46 14.78 -22.11
C ILE A 75 16.61 14.98 -20.58
N ASN A 76 16.95 16.19 -20.12
CA ASN A 76 17.24 16.46 -18.69
C ASN A 76 16.12 17.19 -17.91
N GLN A 77 14.89 17.26 -18.43
CA GLN A 77 13.79 17.86 -17.68
C GLN A 77 13.17 16.87 -16.69
N SER A 78 13.23 17.24 -15.41
CA SER A 78 12.62 16.53 -14.28
C SER A 78 11.09 16.40 -14.41
N ALA A 79 10.55 15.27 -13.96
CA ALA A 79 9.15 14.83 -14.05
C ALA A 79 8.10 15.73 -13.34
N ASN A 80 8.51 16.85 -12.74
CA ASN A 80 7.66 17.69 -11.89
C ASN A 80 7.21 19.03 -12.53
N ASP A 81 7.75 19.45 -13.67
CA ASP A 81 7.41 20.76 -14.27
C ASP A 81 6.64 20.64 -15.58
N SER A 82 5.31 20.62 -15.48
CA SER A 82 4.35 20.54 -16.60
C SER A 82 4.27 21.80 -17.48
N LYS A 83 5.06 22.85 -17.21
CA LYS A 83 4.78 24.22 -17.71
C LYS A 83 5.65 24.74 -18.86
N VAL A 84 6.77 24.11 -19.21
CA VAL A 84 7.82 24.88 -19.90
C VAL A 84 7.70 24.92 -21.45
N LEU A 85 6.98 24.00 -22.08
CA LEU A 85 6.94 23.91 -23.56
C LEU A 85 5.65 24.41 -24.24
N ILE A 86 4.52 24.50 -23.53
CA ILE A 86 3.20 24.74 -24.16
C ILE A 86 2.83 26.24 -24.16
N ASP A 87 3.38 27.05 -23.24
CA ASP A 87 3.00 28.46 -23.05
C ASP A 87 3.66 29.43 -24.04
N ASN A 88 4.66 29.00 -24.83
CA ASN A 88 5.45 29.87 -25.71
C ASN A 88 4.97 29.94 -27.19
N ILE A 89 3.75 29.50 -27.51
CA ILE A 89 3.25 29.50 -28.91
C ILE A 89 2.26 30.65 -29.10
N PRO A 90 2.59 31.71 -29.88
CA PRO A 90 1.71 32.86 -30.10
C PRO A 90 0.47 32.52 -30.95
N ASP A 91 -0.69 33.05 -30.57
CA ASP A 91 -2.03 32.80 -31.15
C ASP A 91 -2.28 33.43 -32.55
N SER A 92 -1.32 33.39 -33.47
CA SER A 92 -1.50 33.98 -34.82
C SER A 92 -1.87 32.96 -35.90
N SER A 93 -2.91 33.31 -36.66
CA SER A 93 -3.65 32.47 -37.62
C SER A 93 -2.89 31.89 -38.83
N PRO A 94 -1.69 32.32 -39.28
CA PRO A 94 -0.96 31.66 -40.37
C PRO A 94 -0.01 30.53 -39.90
N LEU A 95 0.35 30.48 -38.61
CA LEU A 95 1.33 29.52 -38.06
C LEU A 95 0.79 28.09 -37.91
N ILE A 96 -0.51 27.86 -38.13
CA ILE A 96 -1.19 26.58 -37.83
C ILE A 96 -0.73 25.45 -38.75
N GLU A 97 -0.46 25.76 -40.03
CA GLU A 97 -0.05 24.76 -41.01
C GLU A 97 1.44 24.41 -40.85
N GLU A 98 2.29 25.41 -40.59
CA GLU A 98 3.72 25.21 -40.32
C GLU A 98 3.98 24.48 -39.00
N VAL A 99 3.22 24.78 -37.94
CA VAL A 99 3.34 24.07 -36.65
C VAL A 99 2.82 22.63 -36.77
N ARG A 100 1.72 22.39 -37.50
CA ARG A 100 1.28 21.01 -37.81
C ARG A 100 2.27 20.26 -38.68
N HIS A 101 2.85 20.92 -39.68
CA HIS A 101 3.85 20.34 -40.55
C HIS A 101 5.13 20.03 -39.78
N GLY A 102 5.58 20.94 -38.91
CA GLY A 102 6.73 20.76 -38.03
C GLY A 102 6.53 19.65 -37.01
N ALA A 103 5.38 19.63 -36.30
CA ALA A 103 5.04 18.58 -35.35
C ALA A 103 4.86 17.22 -36.05
N GLY A 104 4.23 17.20 -37.23
CA GLY A 104 4.10 16.01 -38.07
C GLY A 104 5.44 15.49 -38.61
N THR A 105 6.38 16.39 -38.90
CA THR A 105 7.74 16.03 -39.33
C THR A 105 8.56 15.53 -38.14
N GLY A 106 8.45 16.16 -36.97
CA GLY A 106 9.05 15.66 -35.72
C GLY A 106 8.52 14.28 -35.35
N LEU A 107 7.19 14.08 -35.37
CA LEU A 107 6.54 12.78 -35.19
C LEU A 107 7.03 11.75 -36.22
N ARG A 108 7.13 12.14 -37.50
CA ARG A 108 7.63 11.26 -38.56
C ARG A 108 9.08 10.83 -38.30
N GLU A 109 9.95 11.73 -37.86
CA GLU A 109 11.35 11.40 -37.61
C GLU A 109 11.52 10.58 -36.31
N ILE A 110 10.74 10.87 -35.26
CA ILE A 110 10.69 10.04 -34.04
C ILE A 110 10.14 8.64 -34.35
N LEU A 111 9.06 8.54 -35.12
CA LEU A 111 8.48 7.25 -35.54
C LEU A 111 9.36 6.51 -36.55
N LYS A 112 10.15 7.19 -37.39
CA LYS A 112 11.14 6.52 -38.24
C LYS A 112 12.30 5.95 -37.41
N ALA A 113 12.76 6.70 -36.41
CA ALA A 113 13.87 6.27 -35.56
C ALA A 113 13.46 5.15 -34.58
N HIS A 114 12.24 5.19 -34.04
CA HIS A 114 11.80 4.30 -32.96
C HIS A 114 10.57 3.43 -33.30
N GLY A 115 9.95 3.60 -34.47
CA GLY A 115 8.70 2.91 -34.83
C GLY A 115 8.85 1.46 -35.23
N LYS A 116 10.05 1.00 -35.62
CA LYS A 116 10.32 -0.43 -35.87
C LYS A 116 10.29 -1.27 -34.59
N SER A 117 10.42 -0.63 -33.44
CA SER A 117 10.47 -1.27 -32.12
C SER A 117 9.23 -1.03 -31.25
N GLY A 118 8.30 -0.16 -31.66
CA GLY A 118 7.19 0.26 -30.80
C GLY A 118 7.63 0.82 -29.44
N GLY A 119 8.88 1.29 -29.32
CA GLY A 119 9.51 1.68 -28.05
C GLY A 119 10.47 0.66 -27.41
N LYS A 120 10.57 -0.59 -27.90
CA LYS A 120 11.57 -1.59 -27.43
C LYS A 120 12.83 -1.61 -28.30
N MET A 121 13.90 -0.89 -27.92
CA MET A 121 15.19 -1.12 -28.60
C MET A 121 15.69 -2.54 -28.28
N GLY A 122 16.09 -3.28 -29.32
CA GLY A 122 16.55 -4.65 -29.20
C GLY A 122 17.78 -4.80 -28.31
N ASP A 123 17.83 -5.92 -27.58
CA ASP A 123 18.96 -6.46 -26.81
C ASP A 123 19.94 -5.41 -26.27
N SER A 124 19.47 -4.59 -25.34
CA SER A 124 20.34 -3.96 -24.33
C SER A 124 19.50 -3.50 -23.15
N THR A 125 19.97 -3.83 -21.96
CA THR A 125 19.41 -3.54 -20.64
C THR A 125 19.00 -2.07 -20.47
N LEU A 126 17.72 -1.73 -20.68
CA LEU A 126 17.25 -0.34 -20.65
C LEU A 126 15.78 -0.23 -20.17
N GLU A 127 15.53 -0.39 -18.87
CA GLU A 127 14.35 0.22 -18.23
C GLU A 127 14.48 1.76 -18.15
N GLU A 128 15.71 2.30 -18.13
CA GLU A 128 15.97 3.74 -17.91
C GLU A 128 15.64 4.68 -19.09
N VAL A 129 15.39 4.20 -20.32
CA VAL A 129 15.32 5.05 -21.53
C VAL A 129 13.94 5.08 -22.23
N VAL A 130 12.98 4.24 -21.81
CA VAL A 130 11.70 4.10 -22.55
C VAL A 130 10.64 5.14 -22.13
N ALA A 131 10.62 5.59 -20.87
CA ALA A 131 9.68 6.60 -20.39
C ALA A 131 9.86 7.99 -21.05
N PRO A 132 11.10 8.52 -21.24
CA PRO A 132 11.32 9.84 -21.87
C PRO A 132 10.77 9.94 -23.29
N VAL A 133 10.86 8.87 -24.09
CA VAL A 133 10.36 8.87 -25.48
C VAL A 133 8.85 8.92 -25.49
N ARG A 134 8.17 8.11 -24.65
CA ARG A 134 6.70 8.13 -24.55
C ARG A 134 6.20 9.49 -24.06
N GLU A 135 6.87 10.09 -23.09
CA GLU A 135 6.56 11.44 -22.59
C GLU A 135 6.67 12.48 -23.71
N THR A 136 7.78 12.47 -24.46
CA THR A 136 8.01 13.41 -25.57
C THR A 136 6.99 13.24 -26.70
N CYS A 137 6.66 12.00 -27.06
CA CYS A 137 5.62 11.69 -28.03
C CYS A 137 4.25 12.20 -27.57
N ALA A 138 3.90 12.02 -26.30
CA ALA A 138 2.63 12.46 -25.74
C ALA A 138 2.54 13.99 -25.63
N GLN A 139 3.64 14.68 -25.29
CA GLN A 139 3.73 16.14 -25.36
C GLN A 139 3.50 16.65 -26.78
N THR A 140 4.15 16.02 -27.76
CA THR A 140 3.99 16.38 -29.18
C THR A 140 2.54 16.16 -29.63
N LEU A 141 1.92 15.05 -29.22
CA LEU A 141 0.49 14.80 -29.44
C LEU A 141 -0.37 15.91 -28.80
N GLY A 142 -0.03 16.35 -27.58
CA GLY A 142 -0.67 17.50 -26.92
C GLY A 142 -0.65 18.77 -27.77
N VAL A 143 0.49 19.11 -28.37
CA VAL A 143 0.60 20.27 -29.29
C VAL A 143 -0.35 20.13 -30.48
N VAL A 144 -0.43 18.93 -31.08
CA VAL A 144 -1.36 18.67 -32.19
C VAL A 144 -2.82 18.77 -31.72
N LEU A 145 -3.14 18.21 -30.55
CA LEU A 145 -4.46 18.24 -29.95
C LEU A 145 -4.93 19.66 -29.62
N LYS A 146 -4.04 20.60 -29.28
CA LYS A 146 -4.37 22.02 -29.07
C LYS A 146 -5.06 22.64 -30.29
N HIS A 147 -4.61 22.27 -31.50
CA HIS A 147 -5.09 22.86 -32.76
C HIS A 147 -6.10 21.97 -33.52
N MET A 148 -6.38 20.77 -33.02
CA MET A 148 -7.34 19.86 -33.62
C MET A 148 -8.78 20.37 -33.41
N ASN A 149 -9.72 20.01 -34.28
CA ASN A 149 -11.14 20.24 -34.00
C ASN A 149 -11.67 19.20 -32.99
N GLU A 150 -12.84 19.47 -32.42
CA GLU A 150 -13.42 18.65 -31.35
C GLU A 150 -13.63 17.19 -31.77
N THR A 151 -14.17 16.98 -32.98
CA THR A 151 -14.35 15.63 -33.55
C THR A 151 -13.04 14.85 -33.65
N GLY A 152 -11.95 15.52 -34.03
CA GLY A 152 -10.63 14.89 -34.08
C GLY A 152 -10.11 14.53 -32.69
N VAL A 153 -10.30 15.42 -31.71
CA VAL A 153 -9.93 15.14 -30.31
C VAL A 153 -10.70 13.93 -29.79
N HIS A 154 -12.02 13.88 -30.00
CA HIS A 154 -12.85 12.75 -29.55
C HIS A 154 -12.32 11.43 -30.11
N LYS A 155 -12.09 11.36 -31.43
CA LYS A 155 -11.55 10.16 -32.07
C LYS A 155 -10.16 9.79 -31.55
N THR A 156 -9.34 10.78 -31.23
CA THR A 156 -8.00 10.55 -30.68
C THR A 156 -8.09 9.99 -29.26
N VAL A 157 -8.93 10.57 -28.41
CA VAL A 157 -9.18 10.07 -27.05
C VAL A 157 -9.77 8.66 -27.09
N ASP A 158 -10.69 8.37 -28.01
CA ASP A 158 -11.22 7.01 -28.21
C ASP A 158 -10.11 5.99 -28.53
N VAL A 159 -9.11 6.38 -29.32
CA VAL A 159 -7.94 5.53 -29.61
C VAL A 159 -7.07 5.39 -28.36
N LEU A 160 -6.80 6.49 -27.64
CA LEU A 160 -5.99 6.46 -26.42
C LEU A 160 -6.63 5.58 -25.33
N LEU A 161 -7.95 5.62 -25.17
CA LEU A 161 -8.68 4.74 -24.26
C LEU A 161 -8.58 3.26 -24.66
N LYS A 162 -8.51 2.95 -25.98
CA LYS A 162 -8.25 1.58 -26.46
C LYS A 162 -6.84 1.08 -26.18
N LEU A 163 -5.86 1.99 -26.10
CA LEU A 163 -4.50 1.61 -25.72
C LEU A 163 -4.43 1.10 -24.29
N LEU A 164 -5.37 1.52 -23.43
CA LEU A 164 -5.45 1.08 -22.04
C LEU A 164 -5.94 -0.38 -21.90
N THR A 165 -6.57 -0.97 -22.93
CA THR A 165 -6.98 -2.39 -22.91
C THR A 165 -5.89 -3.34 -23.40
N GLN A 166 -4.69 -2.83 -23.73
CA GLN A 166 -3.63 -3.66 -24.28
C GLN A 166 -2.83 -4.33 -23.16
N GLU A 167 -2.42 -5.59 -23.37
CA GLU A 167 -1.64 -6.37 -22.40
C GLU A 167 -0.28 -5.73 -22.08
N GLN A 168 0.33 -5.05 -23.04
CA GLN A 168 1.62 -4.40 -22.86
C GLN A 168 1.48 -3.11 -22.05
N TRP A 169 2.13 -3.06 -20.89
CA TRP A 169 2.07 -1.92 -19.96
C TRP A 169 2.57 -0.63 -20.61
N GLU A 170 3.56 -0.72 -21.50
CA GLU A 170 4.13 0.42 -22.23
C GLU A 170 3.08 1.14 -23.08
N VAL A 171 2.14 0.36 -23.64
CA VAL A 171 1.05 0.86 -24.49
C VAL A 171 0.00 1.54 -23.62
N ARG A 172 -0.37 0.93 -22.49
CA ARG A 172 -1.29 1.54 -21.52
C ARG A 172 -0.74 2.86 -20.97
N HIS A 173 0.54 2.87 -20.57
CA HIS A 173 1.23 4.07 -20.11
C HIS A 173 1.22 5.18 -21.18
N GLY A 174 1.56 4.86 -22.44
CA GLY A 174 1.50 5.81 -23.56
C GLY A 174 0.09 6.37 -23.80
N GLY A 175 -0.95 5.54 -23.70
CA GLY A 175 -2.34 5.96 -23.78
C GLY A 175 -2.71 6.98 -22.70
N LEU A 176 -2.37 6.70 -21.44
CA LEU A 176 -2.63 7.59 -20.32
C LEU A 176 -1.89 8.92 -20.44
N LEU A 177 -0.62 8.90 -20.88
CA LEU A 177 0.12 10.13 -21.13
C LEU A 177 -0.56 10.98 -22.22
N GLY A 178 -1.02 10.36 -23.30
CA GLY A 178 -1.78 11.07 -24.33
C GLY A 178 -3.03 11.75 -23.75
N ILE A 179 -3.76 11.07 -22.86
CA ILE A 179 -4.95 11.64 -22.20
C ILE A 179 -4.57 12.78 -21.25
N LYS A 180 -3.52 12.59 -20.43
CA LYS A 180 -2.97 13.63 -19.53
C LYS A 180 -2.68 14.91 -20.29
N TYR A 181 -1.95 14.81 -21.41
CA TYR A 181 -1.61 15.98 -22.21
C TYR A 181 -2.80 16.57 -22.98
N ALA A 182 -3.77 15.74 -23.39
CA ALA A 182 -5.03 16.24 -23.97
C ALA A 182 -5.79 17.15 -23.00
N LEU A 183 -5.88 16.76 -21.73
CA LEU A 183 -6.52 17.55 -20.66
C LEU A 183 -5.72 18.81 -20.31
N ALA A 184 -4.38 18.73 -20.34
CA ALA A 184 -3.52 19.85 -20.02
C ALA A 184 -3.62 20.99 -21.06
N VAL A 185 -3.61 20.66 -22.35
CA VAL A 185 -3.52 21.67 -23.44
C VAL A 185 -4.83 22.35 -23.79
N ARG A 186 -5.98 21.68 -23.58
CA ARG A 186 -7.30 22.20 -24.01
C ARG A 186 -8.03 22.88 -22.85
N GLN A 187 -7.87 24.20 -22.73
CA GLN A 187 -8.46 24.99 -21.65
C GLN A 187 -9.99 25.12 -21.72
N ASN A 188 -10.58 25.17 -22.93
CA ASN A 188 -12.04 25.15 -23.12
C ASN A 188 -12.55 23.71 -23.02
N SER A 189 -12.77 23.23 -21.80
CA SER A 189 -13.17 21.85 -21.54
C SER A 189 -14.57 21.51 -22.05
N SER A 190 -15.53 22.44 -21.99
CA SER A 190 -16.95 22.08 -22.13
C SER A 190 -17.33 21.46 -23.47
N SER A 191 -16.84 21.97 -24.60
CA SER A 191 -17.32 21.56 -25.91
C SER A 191 -16.81 20.18 -26.35
N TRP A 192 -15.57 19.82 -25.97
CA TRP A 192 -14.98 18.54 -26.32
C TRP A 192 -15.02 17.50 -25.19
N LEU A 193 -14.97 17.93 -23.92
CA LEU A 193 -14.88 17.01 -22.79
C LEU A 193 -16.23 16.45 -22.39
N ILE A 194 -17.28 17.28 -22.32
CA ILE A 194 -18.61 16.86 -21.86
C ILE A 194 -19.15 15.64 -22.64
N PRO A 195 -19.05 15.58 -23.99
CA PRO A 195 -19.57 14.45 -24.75
C PRO A 195 -18.88 13.11 -24.47
N ILE A 196 -17.61 13.12 -24.05
CA ILE A 196 -16.80 11.91 -23.82
C ILE A 196 -16.50 11.65 -22.34
N LEU A 197 -16.86 12.59 -21.44
CA LEU A 197 -16.62 12.51 -20.01
C LEU A 197 -17.15 11.22 -19.36
N PRO A 198 -18.41 10.77 -19.64
CA PRO A 198 -18.90 9.52 -19.06
C PRO A 198 -18.07 8.30 -19.49
N ASP A 199 -17.60 8.28 -20.74
CA ASP A 199 -16.81 7.16 -21.27
C ASP A 199 -15.41 7.17 -20.66
N MET A 200 -14.77 8.34 -20.58
CA MET A 200 -13.47 8.50 -19.94
C MET A 200 -13.49 8.07 -18.47
N LEU A 201 -14.46 8.54 -17.68
CA LEU A 201 -14.58 8.18 -16.27
C LEU A 201 -14.74 6.67 -16.09
N ARG A 202 -15.65 6.04 -16.84
CA ARG A 202 -15.89 4.59 -16.71
C ARG A 202 -14.68 3.77 -17.12
N HIS A 203 -14.03 4.12 -18.22
CA HIS A 203 -12.82 3.42 -18.68
C HIS A 203 -11.66 3.58 -17.71
N ILE A 204 -11.34 4.81 -17.29
CA ILE A 204 -10.22 5.06 -16.38
C ILE A 204 -10.44 4.34 -15.04
N PHE A 205 -11.65 4.35 -14.51
CA PHE A 205 -11.95 3.64 -13.27
C PHE A 205 -11.81 2.12 -13.43
N GLN A 206 -12.35 1.54 -14.51
CA GLN A 206 -12.18 0.11 -14.80
C GLN A 206 -10.69 -0.26 -14.91
N PHE A 207 -9.90 0.52 -15.64
CA PHE A 207 -8.46 0.26 -15.78
C PHE A 207 -7.72 0.39 -14.45
N CYS A 208 -8.14 1.29 -13.56
CA CYS A 208 -7.58 1.37 -12.21
C CYS A 208 -7.74 0.05 -11.43
N VAL A 209 -8.88 -0.62 -11.56
CA VAL A 209 -9.16 -1.88 -10.84
C VAL A 209 -8.38 -3.06 -11.46
N LEU A 210 -8.17 -3.03 -12.77
CA LEU A 210 -7.48 -4.09 -13.52
C LEU A 210 -5.96 -3.92 -13.59
N GLU A 211 -5.41 -2.81 -13.09
CA GLU A 211 -3.98 -2.51 -13.20
C GLU A 211 -3.19 -2.97 -11.98
N SER A 212 -2.11 -3.71 -12.23
CA SER A 212 -1.17 -4.12 -11.19
C SER A 212 -0.03 -3.12 -11.01
N SER A 213 0.41 -2.41 -12.04
CA SER A 213 1.60 -1.55 -12.00
C SER A 213 1.40 -0.26 -11.19
N GLN A 214 2.27 -0.02 -10.19
CA GLN A 214 2.28 1.20 -9.40
C GLN A 214 2.45 2.47 -10.25
N GLU A 215 3.35 2.44 -11.23
CA GLU A 215 3.63 3.59 -12.10
C GLU A 215 2.40 4.00 -12.91
N ILE A 216 1.67 3.00 -13.44
CA ILE A 216 0.44 3.23 -14.20
C ILE A 216 -0.66 3.74 -13.27
N LEU A 217 -0.83 3.15 -12.09
CA LEU A 217 -1.81 3.60 -11.10
C LEU A 217 -1.57 5.06 -10.67
N ASP A 218 -0.31 5.47 -10.48
CA ASP A 218 0.03 6.87 -10.16
C ASP A 218 -0.33 7.81 -11.31
N LEU A 219 -0.13 7.38 -12.56
CA LEU A 219 -0.53 8.15 -13.73
C LEU A 219 -2.05 8.20 -13.90
N ILE A 220 -2.76 7.10 -13.65
CA ILE A 220 -4.23 7.05 -13.61
C ILE A 220 -4.78 8.07 -12.62
N HIS A 221 -4.21 8.11 -11.41
CA HIS A 221 -4.63 9.08 -10.39
C HIS A 221 -4.43 10.53 -10.85
N LYS A 222 -3.28 10.84 -11.47
CA LYS A 222 -3.04 12.19 -12.04
C LYS A 222 -4.06 12.53 -13.11
N VAL A 223 -4.33 11.63 -14.04
CA VAL A 223 -5.32 11.83 -15.12
C VAL A 223 -6.74 12.00 -14.54
N TRP A 224 -7.11 11.18 -13.56
CA TRP A 224 -8.40 11.27 -12.89
C TRP A 224 -8.61 12.62 -12.21
N MET A 225 -7.62 13.10 -11.45
CA MET A 225 -7.70 14.40 -10.78
C MET A 225 -7.81 15.56 -11.77
N GLU A 226 -7.06 15.51 -12.88
CA GLU A 226 -7.16 16.51 -13.95
C GLU A 226 -8.53 16.45 -14.66
N LEU A 227 -9.08 15.25 -14.87
CA LEU A 227 -10.38 15.07 -15.48
C LEU A 227 -11.50 15.66 -14.60
N LEU A 228 -11.46 15.42 -13.29
CA LEU A 228 -12.42 15.97 -12.33
C LEU A 228 -12.29 17.49 -12.18
N SER A 229 -11.09 18.06 -12.29
CA SER A 229 -10.86 19.49 -12.13
C SER A 229 -11.24 20.31 -13.37
N LYS A 230 -11.13 19.72 -14.57
CA LYS A 230 -11.38 20.40 -15.85
C LYS A 230 -12.86 20.45 -16.23
N ALA A 231 -13.66 19.46 -15.83
CA ALA A 231 -15.08 19.43 -16.10
C ALA A 231 -15.85 20.20 -15.01
N SER A 232 -16.95 20.87 -15.37
CA SER A 232 -17.83 21.46 -14.36
C SER A 232 -18.43 20.35 -13.48
N VAL A 233 -18.46 20.61 -12.17
CA VAL A 233 -18.91 19.67 -11.13
C VAL A 233 -20.29 19.07 -11.43
N GLN A 234 -21.19 19.86 -12.03
CA GLN A 234 -22.54 19.41 -12.41
C GLN A 234 -22.49 18.28 -13.45
N TYR A 235 -21.63 18.41 -14.46
CA TYR A 235 -21.48 17.38 -15.50
C TYR A 235 -20.74 16.15 -14.99
N VAL A 236 -19.75 16.34 -14.11
CA VAL A 236 -19.06 15.23 -13.44
C VAL A 236 -20.06 14.40 -12.64
N VAL A 237 -20.86 15.04 -11.79
CA VAL A 237 -21.85 14.34 -10.96
C VAL A 237 -22.91 13.67 -11.81
N ALA A 238 -23.43 14.34 -12.85
CA ALA A 238 -24.41 13.74 -13.77
C ALA A 238 -23.84 12.52 -14.52
N ALA A 239 -22.57 12.55 -14.93
CA ALA A 239 -21.91 11.45 -15.63
C ALA A 239 -21.55 10.27 -14.71
N ALA A 240 -21.21 10.56 -13.45
CA ALA A 240 -20.60 9.58 -12.54
C ALA A 240 -21.59 8.96 -11.55
N CYS A 241 -22.55 9.73 -11.02
CA CYS A 241 -23.45 9.29 -9.96
C CYS A 241 -24.23 8.00 -10.30
N PRO A 242 -24.74 7.79 -11.53
CA PRO A 242 -25.40 6.55 -11.90
C PRO A 242 -24.50 5.30 -11.83
N TRP A 243 -23.18 5.49 -11.91
CA TRP A 243 -22.19 4.41 -11.95
C TRP A 243 -21.49 4.16 -10.62
N MET A 244 -21.69 5.03 -9.62
CA MET A 244 -21.02 4.92 -8.31
C MET A 244 -21.23 3.54 -7.67
N GLY A 245 -22.46 3.02 -7.66
CA GLY A 245 -22.74 1.69 -7.14
C GLY A 245 -22.04 0.57 -7.92
N ALA A 246 -22.04 0.65 -9.25
CA ALA A 246 -21.36 -0.33 -10.10
C ALA A 246 -19.83 -0.32 -9.91
N TRP A 247 -19.24 0.86 -9.75
CA TRP A 247 -17.81 1.03 -9.50
C TRP A 247 -17.39 0.53 -8.11
N LEU A 248 -18.21 0.76 -7.08
CA LEU A 248 -18.03 0.12 -5.77
C LEU A 248 -18.06 -1.41 -5.90
N CYS A 249 -19.09 -1.96 -6.56
CA CYS A 249 -19.18 -3.40 -6.78
C CYS A 249 -17.97 -3.96 -7.56
N LEU A 250 -17.42 -3.22 -8.52
CA LEU A 250 -16.26 -3.63 -9.30
C LEU A 250 -14.99 -3.76 -8.43
N MET A 251 -14.71 -2.78 -7.56
CA MET A 251 -13.53 -2.87 -6.67
C MET A 251 -13.72 -3.87 -5.52
N MET A 252 -14.97 -4.21 -5.19
CA MET A 252 -15.34 -5.18 -4.14
C MET A 252 -15.28 -6.64 -4.61
N GLN A 253 -14.99 -6.92 -5.89
CA GLN A 253 -14.92 -8.30 -6.36
C GLN A 253 -13.88 -9.11 -5.57
N PRO A 254 -14.16 -10.39 -5.25
CA PRO A 254 -13.18 -11.27 -4.62
C PRO A 254 -12.00 -11.49 -5.57
N SER A 255 -10.78 -11.46 -5.02
CA SER A 255 -9.56 -11.51 -5.84
C SER A 255 -9.32 -12.87 -6.50
N HIS A 256 -9.89 -13.95 -5.95
CA HIS A 256 -9.70 -15.30 -6.47
C HIS A 256 -10.73 -15.69 -7.54
N LEU A 257 -11.75 -14.85 -7.82
CA LEU A 257 -12.74 -15.11 -8.86
C LEU A 257 -12.57 -14.16 -10.05
N PRO A 258 -12.84 -14.63 -11.28
CA PRO A 258 -12.90 -13.77 -12.44
C PRO A 258 -14.07 -12.78 -12.30
N ILE A 259 -13.86 -11.56 -12.80
CA ILE A 259 -14.87 -10.52 -12.84
C ILE A 259 -15.93 -10.89 -13.89
N ASP A 260 -17.21 -10.74 -13.55
CA ASP A 260 -18.29 -10.89 -14.52
C ASP A 260 -18.12 -9.85 -15.65
N LEU A 261 -18.03 -10.34 -16.90
CA LEU A 261 -17.88 -9.52 -18.09
C LEU A 261 -19.00 -8.49 -18.26
N ASN A 262 -20.20 -8.74 -17.72
CA ASN A 262 -21.30 -7.76 -17.73
C ASN A 262 -21.02 -6.51 -16.89
N MET A 263 -20.08 -6.61 -15.93
CA MET A 263 -19.61 -5.48 -15.12
C MET A 263 -18.56 -4.65 -15.85
N LEU A 264 -17.96 -5.21 -16.90
CA LEU A 264 -16.90 -4.57 -17.67
C LEU A 264 -17.47 -3.89 -18.91
N LEU A 265 -16.88 -2.76 -19.24
CA LEU A 265 -17.15 -2.08 -20.49
C LEU A 265 -16.51 -2.88 -21.62
N GLU A 266 -17.35 -3.42 -22.50
CA GLU A 266 -16.91 -3.76 -23.84
C GLU A 266 -16.47 -2.47 -24.54
N VAL A 267 -15.18 -2.39 -24.87
CA VAL A 267 -14.74 -1.46 -25.91
C VAL A 267 -15.41 -1.91 -27.19
N LYS A 268 -16.57 -1.31 -27.53
CA LYS A 268 -17.25 -1.54 -28.80
C LYS A 268 -16.29 -1.14 -29.92
N ALA A 269 -15.54 -2.11 -30.43
CA ALA A 269 -14.97 -2.02 -31.75
C ALA A 269 -16.16 -1.92 -32.71
N ARG A 270 -16.56 -0.69 -33.08
CA ARG A 270 -17.42 -0.48 -34.25
C ARG A 270 -16.62 -0.83 -35.50
N ALA A 271 -16.36 -2.11 -35.71
CA ALA A 271 -15.99 -2.68 -37.00
C ALA A 271 -17.26 -3.27 -37.61
N LYS A 272 -18.13 -2.39 -38.12
CA LYS A 272 -19.14 -2.81 -39.11
C LYS A 272 -18.42 -2.88 -40.47
N GLU A 273 -17.60 -3.92 -40.67
CA GLU A 273 -17.19 -4.26 -42.03
C GLU A 273 -18.37 -4.96 -42.71
N LYS A 274 -19.15 -4.16 -43.44
CA LYS A 274 -19.96 -4.68 -44.54
C LYS A 274 -19.03 -4.91 -45.72
N THR A 275 -18.50 -6.10 -45.85
CA THR A 275 -17.96 -6.59 -47.12
C THR A 275 -18.40 -8.03 -47.29
N GLY A 276 -19.34 -8.22 -48.21
CA GLY A 276 -19.77 -9.54 -48.65
C GLY A 276 -18.61 -10.26 -49.34
N GLY A 277 -18.42 -11.52 -48.95
CA GLY A 277 -17.51 -12.45 -49.62
C GLY A 277 -17.63 -13.81 -48.97
N LYS A 278 -18.30 -14.75 -49.65
CA LYS A 278 -18.36 -16.15 -49.23
C LYS A 278 -16.95 -16.75 -49.27
N VAL A 279 -16.37 -17.10 -48.12
CA VAL A 279 -15.23 -18.03 -48.06
C VAL A 279 -15.43 -19.05 -46.94
N ARG A 280 -15.28 -20.30 -47.37
CA ARG A 280 -15.20 -21.63 -46.73
C ARG A 280 -15.17 -21.76 -45.20
N GLN A 281 -15.99 -22.71 -44.74
CA GLN A 281 -15.91 -23.41 -43.46
C GLN A 281 -14.48 -23.93 -43.19
N GLY A 282 -13.92 -23.55 -42.06
CA GLY A 282 -12.70 -24.09 -41.49
C GLY A 282 -12.64 -23.80 -40.00
N GLN A 283 -12.72 -24.87 -39.21
CA GLN A 283 -12.38 -25.02 -37.78
C GLN A 283 -12.85 -23.95 -36.78
N SER A 284 -13.72 -24.39 -35.87
CA SER A 284 -14.09 -23.71 -34.63
C SER A 284 -12.84 -23.41 -33.79
N GLN A 285 -12.24 -22.24 -33.97
CA GLN A 285 -11.42 -21.62 -32.93
C GLN A 285 -12.37 -21.27 -31.79
N SER A 286 -12.31 -22.02 -30.69
CA SER A 286 -12.83 -21.58 -29.41
C SER A 286 -12.23 -20.21 -29.13
N LYS A 287 -13.03 -19.15 -29.21
CA LYS A 287 -12.66 -17.84 -28.65
C LYS A 287 -12.36 -18.10 -27.17
N GLU A 288 -11.09 -18.14 -26.79
CA GLU A 288 -10.72 -18.06 -25.38
C GLU A 288 -11.28 -16.73 -24.87
N VAL A 289 -12.26 -16.84 -23.97
CA VAL A 289 -12.82 -15.68 -23.30
C VAL A 289 -11.78 -15.25 -22.30
N LEU A 290 -11.06 -14.16 -22.61
CA LEU A 290 -10.07 -13.58 -21.70
C LEU A 290 -10.79 -13.23 -20.38
N GLN A 291 -10.38 -13.89 -19.31
CA GLN A 291 -10.92 -13.66 -17.97
C GLN A 291 -10.14 -12.53 -17.31
N GLU A 292 -10.87 -11.55 -16.77
CA GLU A 292 -10.29 -10.39 -16.11
C GLU A 292 -10.40 -10.54 -14.58
N TYR A 293 -9.39 -10.07 -13.87
CA TYR A 293 -9.27 -10.17 -12.41
C TYR A 293 -8.86 -8.83 -11.83
N ILE A 294 -9.15 -8.58 -10.55
CA ILE A 294 -8.61 -7.41 -9.86
C ILE A 294 -7.08 -7.48 -9.90
N ALA A 295 -6.45 -6.34 -10.21
CA ALA A 295 -5.02 -6.21 -10.48
C ALA A 295 -4.52 -7.05 -11.67
N GLY A 296 -5.40 -7.44 -12.59
CA GLY A 296 -5.03 -8.08 -13.87
C GLY A 296 -4.80 -9.58 -13.78
N ALA A 297 -5.01 -10.28 -14.90
CA ALA A 297 -4.94 -11.74 -14.98
C ALA A 297 -3.54 -12.32 -14.68
N ASP A 298 -2.48 -11.60 -15.06
CA ASP A 298 -1.09 -12.03 -14.88
C ASP A 298 -0.73 -12.27 -13.40
N THR A 299 -1.41 -11.56 -12.49
CA THR A 299 -1.13 -11.64 -11.05
C THR A 299 -1.64 -12.93 -10.38
N ILE A 300 -2.40 -13.78 -11.09
CA ILE A 300 -2.96 -15.03 -10.53
C ILE A 300 -1.87 -16.07 -10.31
N MET A 301 -0.82 -16.01 -11.14
CA MET A 301 0.31 -16.93 -11.08
C MET A 301 1.33 -16.56 -9.99
N GLU A 302 1.19 -15.38 -9.39
CA GLU A 302 2.04 -14.90 -8.29
C GLU A 302 1.73 -15.63 -6.98
N ASP A 303 2.66 -15.59 -6.04
CA ASP A 303 2.43 -16.14 -4.70
C ASP A 303 1.32 -15.37 -3.96
N PRO A 304 0.62 -15.99 -2.97
CA PRO A 304 -0.51 -15.38 -2.29
C PRO A 304 -0.22 -14.04 -1.63
N ALA A 305 1.00 -13.84 -1.09
CA ALA A 305 1.36 -12.59 -0.40
C ALA A 305 1.58 -11.45 -1.41
N THR A 306 2.30 -11.73 -2.51
CA THR A 306 2.46 -10.77 -3.62
C THR A 306 1.11 -10.43 -4.24
N ARG A 307 0.25 -11.44 -4.46
CA ARG A 307 -1.10 -11.23 -4.98
C ARG A 307 -1.95 -10.36 -4.06
N ASP A 308 -1.95 -10.61 -2.75
CA ASP A 308 -2.68 -9.78 -1.79
C ASP A 308 -2.15 -8.34 -1.78
N PHE A 309 -0.84 -8.14 -1.88
CA PHE A 309 -0.21 -6.82 -1.98
C PHE A 309 -0.69 -6.03 -3.20
N VAL A 310 -0.63 -6.61 -4.40
CA VAL A 310 -1.02 -5.90 -5.64
C VAL A 310 -2.53 -5.66 -5.73
N VAL A 311 -3.35 -6.60 -5.25
CA VAL A 311 -4.81 -6.42 -5.16
C VAL A 311 -5.17 -5.30 -4.18
N MET A 312 -4.53 -5.27 -3.01
CA MET A 312 -4.74 -4.21 -2.03
C MET A 312 -4.33 -2.85 -2.60
N ARG A 313 -3.21 -2.78 -3.33
CA ARG A 313 -2.78 -1.57 -4.05
C ARG A 313 -3.84 -1.07 -5.04
N ALA A 314 -4.37 -1.95 -5.89
CA ALA A 314 -5.40 -1.58 -6.87
C ALA A 314 -6.68 -1.07 -6.17
N ARG A 315 -7.12 -1.74 -5.10
CA ARG A 315 -8.29 -1.30 -4.30
C ARG A 315 -8.06 0.04 -3.61
N MET A 316 -6.89 0.28 -3.03
CA MET A 316 -6.55 1.57 -2.43
C MET A 316 -6.54 2.70 -3.47
N MET A 317 -5.99 2.45 -4.66
CA MET A 317 -6.02 3.45 -5.73
C MET A 317 -7.45 3.71 -6.22
N ALA A 318 -8.26 2.66 -6.41
CA ALA A 318 -9.67 2.81 -6.78
C ALA A 318 -10.45 3.60 -5.72
N ALA A 319 -10.20 3.33 -4.43
CA ALA A 319 -10.78 4.09 -3.33
C ALA A 319 -10.39 5.57 -3.38
N LYS A 320 -9.14 5.88 -3.73
CA LYS A 320 -8.65 7.25 -3.91
C LYS A 320 -9.38 7.99 -5.03
N LEU A 321 -9.61 7.31 -6.16
CA LEU A 321 -10.38 7.87 -7.27
C LEU A 321 -11.83 8.17 -6.86
N LEU A 322 -12.49 7.21 -6.20
CA LEU A 322 -13.86 7.39 -5.72
C LEU A 322 -13.96 8.42 -4.59
N GLY A 323 -12.97 8.52 -3.71
CA GLY A 323 -12.91 9.53 -2.67
C GLY A 323 -12.83 10.95 -3.24
N ALA A 324 -12.02 11.14 -4.29
CA ALA A 324 -11.99 12.40 -5.05
C ALA A 324 -13.33 12.69 -5.75
N LEU A 325 -14.00 11.67 -6.29
CA LEU A 325 -15.33 11.85 -6.87
C LEU A 325 -16.40 12.18 -5.81
N CYS A 326 -16.31 11.60 -4.61
CA CYS A 326 -17.20 11.94 -3.49
C CYS A 326 -17.10 13.44 -3.16
N CYS A 327 -15.93 14.07 -3.31
CA CYS A 327 -15.77 15.51 -3.16
C CYS A 327 -16.58 16.32 -4.18
N CYS A 328 -16.79 15.82 -5.40
CA CYS A 328 -17.63 16.45 -6.42
C CYS A 328 -19.12 16.24 -6.11
N ILE A 329 -19.50 15.04 -5.68
CA ILE A 329 -20.89 14.71 -5.31
C ILE A 329 -21.35 15.50 -4.07
N CYS A 330 -20.44 15.72 -3.14
CA CYS A 330 -20.67 16.49 -1.92
C CYS A 330 -20.58 18.01 -2.11
N ASP A 331 -20.27 18.49 -3.32
CA ASP A 331 -20.10 19.93 -3.57
C ASP A 331 -21.40 20.69 -3.25
N PRO A 332 -21.36 21.79 -2.49
CA PRO A 332 -22.56 22.54 -2.17
C PRO A 332 -23.31 23.00 -3.43
N GLY A 333 -22.62 23.38 -4.50
CA GLY A 333 -23.24 23.88 -5.73
C GLY A 333 -24.18 22.89 -6.42
N VAL A 334 -23.96 21.57 -6.26
CA VAL A 334 -24.86 20.54 -6.79
C VAL A 334 -25.92 20.08 -5.79
N ASN A 335 -25.79 20.50 -4.51
CA ASN A 335 -26.69 20.16 -3.41
C ASN A 335 -27.56 21.36 -2.96
N VAL A 336 -27.55 22.48 -3.69
CA VAL A 336 -28.20 23.77 -3.32
C VAL A 336 -29.62 23.98 -3.90
N VAL A 337 -30.22 23.02 -4.60
CA VAL A 337 -31.54 23.22 -5.24
C VAL A 337 -32.56 22.17 -4.82
N THR A 338 -33.83 22.58 -4.86
CA THR A 338 -35.14 21.88 -4.69
C THR A 338 -35.29 20.54 -5.45
N GLN A 339 -34.31 19.65 -5.37
CA GLN A 339 -34.40 18.26 -5.79
C GLN A 339 -34.98 17.45 -4.63
N GLU A 340 -35.88 16.52 -4.93
CA GLU A 340 -36.46 15.63 -3.90
C GLU A 340 -35.40 14.76 -3.21
N ILE A 341 -34.30 14.45 -3.91
CA ILE A 341 -33.20 13.65 -3.41
C ILE A 341 -31.88 14.32 -3.76
N LYS A 342 -31.07 14.64 -2.75
CA LYS A 342 -29.76 15.26 -2.96
C LYS A 342 -28.68 14.20 -3.26
N PRO A 343 -27.74 14.47 -4.19
CA PRO A 343 -26.65 13.53 -4.50
C PRO A 343 -25.85 13.10 -3.26
N ALA A 344 -25.58 14.02 -2.33
CA ALA A 344 -24.87 13.70 -1.09
C ALA A 344 -25.67 12.76 -0.17
N GLU A 345 -27.00 12.88 -0.12
CA GLU A 345 -27.86 12.01 0.70
C GLU A 345 -27.91 10.60 0.10
N SER A 346 -28.04 10.48 -1.23
CA SER A 346 -27.94 9.18 -1.93
C SER A 346 -26.58 8.52 -1.75
N LEU A 347 -25.49 9.30 -1.80
CA LEU A 347 -24.14 8.79 -1.52
C LEU A 347 -24.05 8.24 -0.10
N GLY A 348 -24.54 9.00 0.91
CA GLY A 348 -24.55 8.53 2.29
C GLY A 348 -25.31 7.22 2.47
N GLN A 349 -26.48 7.08 1.83
CA GLN A 349 -27.27 5.84 1.86
C GLN A 349 -26.56 4.66 1.18
N LEU A 350 -25.91 4.90 0.05
CA LEU A 350 -25.15 3.87 -0.67
C LEU A 350 -23.96 3.36 0.15
N LEU A 351 -23.19 4.26 0.76
CA LEU A 351 -22.07 3.88 1.63
C LEU A 351 -22.57 3.13 2.86
N LEU A 352 -23.64 3.62 3.50
CA LEU A 352 -24.27 2.97 4.65
C LEU A 352 -24.80 1.57 4.32
N PHE A 353 -25.39 1.37 3.14
CA PHE A 353 -25.85 0.05 2.68
C PHE A 353 -24.72 -1.00 2.72
N HIS A 354 -23.55 -0.66 2.16
CA HIS A 354 -22.40 -1.58 2.15
C HIS A 354 -21.75 -1.75 3.52
N LEU A 355 -21.71 -0.70 4.36
CA LEU A 355 -21.25 -0.83 5.76
C LEU A 355 -22.15 -1.75 6.61
N ASN A 356 -23.44 -1.87 6.26
CA ASN A 356 -24.38 -2.80 6.89
C ASN A 356 -24.29 -4.25 6.38
N SER A 357 -23.56 -4.49 5.29
CA SER A 357 -23.42 -5.84 4.72
C SER A 357 -22.67 -6.80 5.65
N LYS A 358 -22.74 -8.11 5.37
CA LYS A 358 -21.91 -9.14 6.03
C LYS A 358 -20.62 -9.45 5.28
N SER A 359 -20.32 -8.70 4.21
CA SER A 359 -19.09 -8.85 3.45
C SER A 359 -17.98 -7.98 4.05
N ALA A 360 -16.85 -8.61 4.39
CA ALA A 360 -15.67 -7.90 4.82
C ALA A 360 -15.15 -6.98 3.70
N LEU A 361 -15.15 -7.46 2.45
CA LEU A 361 -14.68 -6.71 1.28
C LEU A 361 -15.50 -5.43 1.05
N GLN A 362 -16.82 -5.50 1.18
CA GLN A 362 -17.68 -4.33 1.05
C GLN A 362 -17.40 -3.29 2.15
N ARG A 363 -17.29 -3.74 3.42
CA ARG A 363 -16.99 -2.85 4.55
C ARG A 363 -15.61 -2.19 4.41
N ILE A 364 -14.58 -2.97 4.06
CA ILE A 364 -13.22 -2.49 3.84
C ILE A 364 -13.19 -1.45 2.71
N SER A 365 -13.80 -1.78 1.57
CA SER A 365 -13.78 -0.90 0.38
C SER A 365 -14.47 0.43 0.64
N VAL A 366 -15.64 0.42 1.30
CA VAL A 366 -16.33 1.67 1.66
C VAL A 366 -15.58 2.46 2.71
N ALA A 367 -15.02 1.79 3.73
CA ALA A 367 -14.21 2.47 4.74
C ALA A 367 -12.99 3.18 4.10
N LEU A 368 -12.33 2.54 3.12
CA LEU A 368 -11.26 3.16 2.33
C LEU A 368 -11.75 4.39 1.55
N VAL A 369 -12.88 4.28 0.84
CA VAL A 369 -13.46 5.43 0.10
C VAL A 369 -13.76 6.59 1.03
N ILE A 370 -14.28 6.32 2.23
CA ILE A 370 -14.53 7.34 3.27
C ILE A 370 -13.22 7.98 3.74
N CYS A 371 -12.16 7.19 3.97
CA CYS A 371 -10.85 7.72 4.35
C CYS A 371 -10.30 8.68 3.29
N GLU A 372 -10.32 8.27 2.02
CA GLU A 372 -9.78 9.06 0.91
C GLU A 372 -10.63 10.31 0.63
N TRP A 373 -11.95 10.20 0.76
CA TRP A 373 -12.85 11.35 0.68
C TRP A 373 -12.57 12.36 1.80
N ALA A 374 -12.49 11.90 3.05
CA ALA A 374 -12.27 12.76 4.21
C ALA A 374 -10.87 13.41 4.20
N ALA A 375 -9.85 12.73 3.64
CA ALA A 375 -8.51 13.25 3.48
C ALA A 375 -8.43 14.51 2.58
N LEU A 376 -9.39 14.69 1.66
CA LEU A 376 -9.47 15.83 0.76
C LEU A 376 -10.24 17.04 1.35
N GLN A 377 -10.66 16.95 2.62
CA GLN A 377 -11.24 18.03 3.42
C GLN A 377 -12.36 18.83 2.74
N LYS A 378 -13.34 18.14 2.15
CA LYS A 378 -14.64 18.72 1.77
C LYS A 378 -15.73 18.15 2.68
N GLU A 379 -15.84 18.70 3.88
CA GLU A 379 -16.82 18.23 4.86
C GLU A 379 -18.24 18.28 4.30
N CYS A 380 -18.88 17.11 4.21
CA CYS A 380 -20.31 17.00 3.97
C CYS A 380 -20.97 16.44 5.23
N ARG A 381 -21.71 17.29 5.94
CA ARG A 381 -22.41 16.88 7.16
C ARG A 381 -23.41 15.75 6.92
N ALA A 382 -24.12 15.77 5.78
CA ALA A 382 -25.12 14.75 5.44
C ALA A 382 -24.51 13.34 5.34
N VAL A 383 -23.41 13.20 4.59
CA VAL A 383 -22.72 11.91 4.42
C VAL A 383 -22.09 11.47 5.74
N THR A 384 -21.41 12.39 6.44
CA THR A 384 -20.71 12.09 7.71
C THR A 384 -21.67 11.55 8.76
N LEU A 385 -22.82 12.20 8.96
CA LEU A 385 -23.85 11.76 9.91
C LEU A 385 -24.46 10.40 9.54
N ALA A 386 -24.52 10.06 8.25
CA ALA A 386 -25.05 8.77 7.81
C ALA A 386 -24.08 7.60 8.11
N VAL A 387 -22.77 7.79 7.94
CA VAL A 387 -21.79 6.69 7.99
C VAL A 387 -21.08 6.55 9.34
N GLN A 388 -20.86 7.65 10.07
CA GLN A 388 -20.04 7.64 11.28
C GLN A 388 -20.58 6.73 12.40
N PRO A 389 -21.88 6.78 12.77
CA PRO A 389 -22.40 5.90 13.83
C PRO A 389 -22.17 4.42 13.48
N ARG A 390 -22.42 4.06 12.22
CA ARG A 390 -22.24 2.71 11.74
C ARG A 390 -20.78 2.27 11.79
N LEU A 391 -19.83 3.15 11.44
CA LEU A 391 -18.39 2.84 11.53
C LEU A 391 -17.97 2.54 12.98
N LEU A 392 -18.51 3.27 13.97
CA LEU A 392 -18.24 3.02 15.38
C LEU A 392 -18.81 1.67 15.84
N ASP A 393 -20.02 1.33 15.39
CA ASP A 393 -20.64 0.02 15.69
C ASP A 393 -19.79 -1.14 15.15
N ILE A 394 -19.25 -1.01 13.92
CA ILE A 394 -18.37 -2.02 13.31
C ILE A 394 -17.19 -2.37 14.22
N LEU A 395 -16.60 -1.39 14.92
CA LEU A 395 -15.43 -1.60 15.79
C LEU A 395 -15.71 -2.51 16.99
N SER A 396 -16.99 -2.73 17.34
CA SER A 396 -17.38 -3.61 18.45
C SER A 396 -17.96 -4.95 17.94
N GLU A 397 -18.26 -5.06 16.65
CA GLU A 397 -18.85 -6.24 16.05
C GLU A 397 -17.86 -7.37 15.81
N HIS A 398 -18.35 -8.61 16.00
CA HIS A 398 -17.65 -9.84 15.69
C HIS A 398 -18.58 -10.70 14.83
N LEU A 399 -18.37 -10.68 13.51
CA LEU A 399 -19.24 -11.35 12.55
C LEU A 399 -18.47 -12.43 11.78
N TYR A 400 -19.17 -13.49 11.42
CA TYR A 400 -18.71 -14.39 10.37
C TYR A 400 -19.04 -13.76 9.02
N TYR A 401 -17.99 -13.50 8.24
CA TYR A 401 -18.10 -12.81 6.95
C TYR A 401 -18.54 -13.73 5.82
N ASP A 402 -19.16 -13.18 4.79
CA ASP A 402 -19.59 -13.95 3.61
C ASP A 402 -18.38 -14.62 2.90
N GLU A 403 -17.21 -13.99 2.96
CA GLU A 403 -15.96 -14.47 2.34
C GLU A 403 -15.46 -15.80 2.92
N ILE A 404 -15.79 -16.12 4.18
CA ILE A 404 -15.38 -17.39 4.82
C ILE A 404 -16.47 -18.47 4.76
N ALA A 405 -17.58 -18.24 4.06
CA ALA A 405 -18.71 -19.17 4.06
C ALA A 405 -18.33 -20.58 3.55
N VAL A 406 -17.49 -20.66 2.52
CA VAL A 406 -17.00 -21.93 1.95
C VAL A 406 -16.08 -22.67 2.92
N PRO A 407 -14.96 -22.09 3.40
CA PRO A 407 -14.09 -22.76 4.36
C PRO A 407 -14.81 -23.08 5.67
N PHE A 408 -15.69 -22.20 6.15
CA PHE A 408 -16.52 -22.46 7.32
C PHE A 408 -17.44 -23.67 7.12
N THR A 409 -18.13 -23.79 5.97
CA THR A 409 -18.97 -24.96 5.67
C THR A 409 -18.14 -26.25 5.59
N ARG A 410 -16.94 -26.19 5.01
CA ARG A 410 -16.01 -27.31 4.99
C ARG A 410 -15.62 -27.74 6.41
N MET A 411 -15.26 -26.79 7.27
CA MET A 411 -14.97 -27.02 8.69
C MET A 411 -16.14 -27.70 9.41
N GLN A 412 -17.38 -27.23 9.20
CA GLN A 412 -18.58 -27.85 9.78
C GLN A 412 -18.69 -29.33 9.40
N ASN A 413 -18.50 -29.65 8.12
CA ASN A 413 -18.64 -31.01 7.60
C ASN A 413 -17.55 -31.93 8.15
N GLU A 414 -16.30 -31.45 8.19
CA GLU A 414 -15.17 -32.22 8.72
C GLU A 414 -15.31 -32.48 10.23
N CYS A 415 -15.79 -31.51 11.01
CA CYS A 415 -16.11 -31.70 12.43
C CYS A 415 -17.18 -32.79 12.64
N LYS A 416 -18.27 -32.73 11.87
CA LYS A 416 -19.35 -33.74 11.92
C LYS A 416 -18.83 -35.13 11.55
N GLN A 417 -17.98 -35.23 10.54
CA GLN A 417 -17.36 -36.49 10.14
C GLN A 417 -16.40 -37.05 11.20
N LEU A 418 -15.69 -36.20 11.94
CA LEU A 418 -14.87 -36.63 13.07
C LEU A 418 -15.72 -37.20 14.20
N ILE A 419 -16.82 -36.53 14.55
CA ILE A 419 -17.77 -37.00 15.56
C ILE A 419 -18.38 -38.34 15.16
N SER A 420 -18.77 -38.52 13.89
CA SER A 420 -19.24 -39.82 13.39
C SER A 420 -18.19 -40.91 13.53
N SER A 421 -16.92 -40.62 13.23
CA SER A 421 -15.85 -41.61 13.40
C SER A 421 -15.55 -41.96 14.86
N LEU A 422 -15.71 -41.00 15.78
CA LEU A 422 -15.64 -41.27 17.22
C LEU A 422 -16.80 -42.17 17.66
N ALA A 423 -18.01 -41.91 17.16
CA ALA A 423 -19.19 -42.73 17.45
C ALA A 423 -19.06 -44.16 16.88
N ASP A 424 -18.50 -44.33 15.68
CA ASP A 424 -18.20 -45.64 15.07
C ASP A 424 -17.20 -46.45 15.91
N ALA A 425 -16.30 -45.76 16.64
CA ALA A 425 -15.38 -46.35 17.60
C ALA A 425 -16.00 -46.55 19.00
N HIS A 426 -17.31 -46.36 19.15
CA HIS A 426 -18.06 -46.41 20.40
C HIS A 426 -17.63 -45.37 21.45
N ILE A 427 -17.11 -44.22 21.00
CA ILE A 427 -16.72 -43.09 21.85
C ILE A 427 -17.82 -42.03 21.78
N GLU A 428 -18.51 -41.78 22.89
CA GLU A 428 -19.53 -40.73 22.97
C GLU A 428 -18.91 -39.40 23.38
N VAL A 429 -19.10 -38.37 22.56
CA VAL A 429 -18.55 -37.01 22.78
C VAL A 429 -19.42 -36.17 23.74
N GLY A 430 -20.51 -36.75 24.26
CA GLY A 430 -21.44 -36.11 25.19
C GLY A 430 -22.21 -34.92 24.60
N ASN A 431 -22.98 -34.23 25.45
CA ASN A 431 -23.83 -33.09 25.04
C ASN A 431 -23.05 -31.81 24.67
N ARG A 432 -21.73 -31.75 24.89
CA ARG A 432 -20.90 -30.55 24.60
C ARG A 432 -20.85 -30.19 23.11
N VAL A 433 -21.19 -31.15 22.25
CA VAL A 433 -21.02 -31.08 20.80
C VAL A 433 -22.38 -31.17 20.06
N ASN A 434 -23.50 -31.12 20.80
CA ASN A 434 -24.86 -31.28 20.27
C ASN A 434 -25.40 -30.00 19.58
N ASN A 435 -24.54 -29.31 18.83
CA ASN A 435 -24.88 -28.10 18.08
C ASN A 435 -25.05 -28.44 16.59
N ASN A 436 -26.11 -27.92 15.97
CA ASN A 436 -26.31 -28.06 14.52
C ASN A 436 -25.21 -27.34 13.70
N VAL A 437 -24.61 -26.29 14.28
CA VAL A 437 -23.54 -25.46 13.71
C VAL A 437 -22.52 -25.14 14.81
N PHE A 438 -21.24 -25.40 14.55
CA PHE A 438 -20.12 -25.08 15.43
C PHE A 438 -19.64 -23.64 15.23
N THR A 439 -19.28 -22.94 16.30
CA THR A 439 -18.38 -21.78 16.18
C THR A 439 -16.95 -22.24 15.89
N ILE A 440 -16.07 -21.35 15.42
CA ILE A 440 -14.65 -21.68 15.24
C ILE A 440 -14.03 -22.12 16.58
N ASP A 441 -14.36 -21.45 17.68
CA ASP A 441 -13.87 -21.81 19.01
C ASP A 441 -14.33 -23.20 19.45
N GLN A 442 -15.61 -23.53 19.21
CA GLN A 442 -16.15 -24.87 19.50
C GLN A 442 -15.50 -25.95 18.63
N ALA A 443 -15.25 -25.64 17.36
CA ALA A 443 -14.54 -26.56 16.46
C ALA A 443 -13.10 -26.79 16.92
N ASN A 444 -12.42 -25.74 17.40
CA ASN A 444 -11.07 -25.83 17.95
C ASN A 444 -11.03 -26.63 19.27
N ASP A 445 -12.00 -26.41 20.16
CA ASP A 445 -12.15 -27.19 21.40
C ASP A 445 -12.40 -28.68 21.11
N LEU A 446 -13.21 -28.98 20.08
CA LEU A 446 -13.47 -30.34 19.62
C LEU A 446 -12.18 -31.09 19.24
N VAL A 447 -11.32 -30.47 18.44
CA VAL A 447 -10.08 -31.10 17.93
C VAL A 447 -8.91 -31.04 18.91
N THR A 448 -9.08 -30.36 20.05
CA THR A 448 -8.08 -30.24 21.11
C THR A 448 -8.54 -30.90 22.40
N ALA A 449 -9.15 -30.15 23.32
CA ALA A 449 -9.47 -30.59 24.66
C ALA A 449 -10.45 -31.77 24.65
N VAL A 450 -11.53 -31.66 23.88
CA VAL A 450 -12.57 -32.70 23.82
C VAL A 450 -12.01 -34.00 23.27
N PHE A 451 -11.29 -33.96 22.13
CA PHE A 451 -10.68 -35.16 21.56
C PHE A 451 -9.73 -35.85 22.55
N ASN A 452 -8.87 -35.08 23.23
CA ASN A 452 -7.92 -35.65 24.20
C ASN A 452 -8.62 -36.24 25.42
N GLU A 453 -9.67 -35.59 25.93
CA GLU A 453 -10.49 -36.08 27.04
C GLU A 453 -11.14 -37.43 26.69
N VAL A 454 -11.81 -37.51 25.52
CA VAL A 454 -12.56 -38.72 25.14
C VAL A 454 -11.70 -39.86 24.62
N THR A 455 -10.46 -39.60 24.18
CA THR A 455 -9.56 -40.68 23.72
C THR A 455 -8.66 -41.21 24.83
N SER A 456 -8.36 -40.40 25.84
CA SER A 456 -7.60 -40.85 27.03
C SER A 456 -8.44 -41.67 28.01
N SER A 457 -9.77 -41.55 27.96
CA SER A 457 -10.69 -42.28 28.85
C SER A 457 -10.96 -43.73 28.44
N PHE A 458 -10.51 -44.18 27.26
CA PHE A 458 -10.77 -45.53 26.74
C PHE A 458 -9.47 -46.24 26.35
N ASP A 459 -9.35 -47.53 26.71
CA ASP A 459 -8.29 -48.42 26.23
C ASP A 459 -8.57 -48.83 24.77
N LEU A 460 -8.28 -47.93 23.84
CA LEU A 460 -8.50 -48.12 22.40
C LEU A 460 -7.36 -48.93 21.76
N ASN A 461 -7.70 -49.69 20.72
CA ASN A 461 -6.69 -50.32 19.87
C ASN A 461 -5.78 -49.23 19.26
N PRO A 462 -4.44 -49.35 19.36
CA PRO A 462 -3.49 -48.38 18.80
C PRO A 462 -3.74 -48.02 17.33
N GLN A 463 -4.18 -48.97 16.50
CA GLN A 463 -4.48 -48.72 15.09
C GLN A 463 -5.70 -47.82 14.89
N VAL A 464 -6.75 -48.00 15.71
CA VAL A 464 -7.97 -47.18 15.66
C VAL A 464 -7.67 -45.77 16.16
N LEU A 465 -6.90 -45.65 17.25
CA LEU A 465 -6.46 -44.36 17.78
C LEU A 465 -5.63 -43.58 16.75
N GLN A 466 -4.72 -44.25 16.03
CA GLN A 466 -3.92 -43.62 14.98
C GLN A 466 -4.80 -43.10 13.82
N GLN A 467 -5.83 -43.83 13.41
CA GLN A 467 -6.77 -43.39 12.37
C GLN A 467 -7.59 -42.18 12.83
N LEU A 468 -8.09 -42.20 14.06
CA LEU A 468 -8.83 -41.08 14.65
C LEU A 468 -7.96 -39.84 14.79
N ASP A 469 -6.71 -39.99 15.25
CA ASP A 469 -5.78 -38.86 15.37
C ASP A 469 -5.42 -38.28 13.99
N SER A 470 -5.21 -39.13 12.97
CA SER A 470 -4.97 -38.66 11.60
C SER A 470 -6.15 -37.83 11.08
N LYS A 471 -7.39 -38.26 11.36
CA LYS A 471 -8.60 -37.51 10.99
C LYS A 471 -8.73 -36.21 11.78
N ARG A 472 -8.45 -36.23 13.09
CA ARG A 472 -8.40 -35.02 13.93
C ARG A 472 -7.38 -34.01 13.40
N GLN A 473 -6.18 -34.45 13.02
CA GLN A 473 -5.16 -33.57 12.44
C GLN A 473 -5.66 -32.91 11.15
N GLN A 474 -6.37 -33.65 10.29
CA GLN A 474 -7.02 -33.07 9.11
C GLN A 474 -8.03 -31.98 9.49
N VAL A 475 -8.93 -32.25 10.44
CA VAL A 475 -9.92 -31.24 10.88
C VAL A 475 -9.23 -30.04 11.54
N GLN A 476 -8.18 -30.27 12.33
CA GLN A 476 -7.40 -29.20 12.97
C GLN A 476 -6.78 -28.26 11.93
N MET A 477 -6.26 -28.76 10.81
CA MET A 477 -5.75 -27.91 9.73
C MET A 477 -6.85 -27.01 9.19
N THR A 478 -8.01 -27.56 8.83
CA THR A 478 -9.15 -26.80 8.30
C THR A 478 -9.69 -25.77 9.31
N VAL A 479 -9.77 -26.12 10.60
CA VAL A 479 -10.17 -25.17 11.67
C VAL A 479 -9.18 -24.02 11.77
N THR A 480 -7.88 -24.33 11.72
CA THR A 480 -6.81 -23.33 11.83
C THR A 480 -6.82 -22.39 10.62
N GLU A 481 -6.92 -22.92 9.40
CA GLU A 481 -7.03 -22.15 8.15
C GLU A 481 -8.24 -21.21 8.19
N THR A 482 -9.43 -21.75 8.53
CA THR A 482 -10.67 -20.95 8.61
C THR A 482 -10.57 -19.83 9.66
N ASN A 483 -9.96 -20.13 10.82
CA ASN A 483 -9.75 -19.13 11.87
C ASN A 483 -8.78 -18.03 11.42
N GLN A 484 -7.69 -18.40 10.75
CA GLN A 484 -6.70 -17.44 10.27
C GLN A 484 -7.29 -16.51 9.22
N GLU A 485 -8.06 -17.03 8.25
CA GLU A 485 -8.77 -16.20 7.27
C GLU A 485 -9.76 -15.25 7.94
N TRP A 486 -10.55 -15.74 8.89
CA TRP A 486 -11.49 -14.89 9.65
C TRP A 486 -10.77 -13.78 10.41
N GLN A 487 -9.65 -14.09 11.09
CA GLN A 487 -8.87 -13.12 11.86
C GLN A 487 -8.29 -12.01 10.98
N VAL A 488 -7.76 -12.34 9.80
CA VAL A 488 -7.23 -11.34 8.86
C VAL A 488 -8.34 -10.42 8.37
N LEU A 489 -9.50 -10.95 7.99
CA LEU A 489 -10.64 -10.15 7.56
C LEU A 489 -11.15 -9.23 8.68
N GLN A 490 -11.30 -9.77 9.89
CA GLN A 490 -11.75 -9.03 11.06
C GLN A 490 -10.79 -7.88 11.39
N LEU A 491 -9.49 -8.15 11.42
CA LEU A 491 -8.45 -7.15 11.68
C LEU A 491 -8.51 -6.01 10.64
N ARG A 492 -8.62 -6.34 9.35
CA ARG A 492 -8.70 -5.35 8.26
C ARG A 492 -9.98 -4.52 8.32
N VAL A 493 -11.14 -5.15 8.56
CA VAL A 493 -12.42 -4.43 8.70
C VAL A 493 -12.35 -3.41 9.83
N HIS A 494 -11.88 -3.82 11.02
CA HIS A 494 -11.74 -2.91 12.16
C HIS A 494 -10.70 -1.82 11.91
N THR A 495 -9.59 -2.15 11.26
CA THR A 495 -8.54 -1.17 10.92
C THR A 495 -9.07 -0.08 10.03
N PHE A 496 -9.70 -0.43 8.91
CA PHE A 496 -10.18 0.57 7.96
C PHE A 496 -11.38 1.34 8.51
N ALA A 497 -12.24 0.71 9.33
CA ALA A 497 -13.29 1.43 10.05
C ALA A 497 -12.69 2.48 11.02
N ALA A 498 -11.65 2.11 11.78
CA ALA A 498 -10.95 3.03 12.67
C ALA A 498 -10.28 4.16 11.87
N CYS A 499 -9.63 3.84 10.75
CA CYS A 499 -9.07 4.84 9.84
C CYS A 499 -10.12 5.82 9.31
N ALA A 500 -11.30 5.34 8.97
CA ALA A 500 -12.39 6.19 8.48
C ALA A 500 -12.86 7.15 9.58
N VAL A 501 -13.06 6.65 10.80
CA VAL A 501 -13.45 7.49 11.96
C VAL A 501 -12.40 8.57 12.25
N VAL A 502 -11.11 8.21 12.26
CA VAL A 502 -10.01 9.17 12.45
C VAL A 502 -9.98 10.20 11.32
N SER A 503 -10.19 9.77 10.08
CA SER A 503 -10.16 10.66 8.92
C SER A 503 -11.33 11.65 8.90
N LEU A 504 -12.50 11.26 9.43
CA LEU A 504 -13.66 12.13 9.60
C LEU A 504 -13.48 13.19 10.70
N GLN A 505 -12.38 13.15 11.48
CA GLN A 505 -12.05 14.09 12.56
C GLN A 505 -13.11 14.21 13.67
N GLN A 506 -13.99 13.22 13.80
CA GLN A 506 -15.04 13.18 14.82
C GLN A 506 -14.80 11.98 15.73
N LEU A 507 -13.78 12.11 16.58
CA LEU A 507 -13.37 11.06 17.51
C LEU A 507 -14.38 10.92 18.67
N PRO A 508 -14.78 9.69 19.05
CA PRO A 508 -15.61 9.44 20.22
C PRO A 508 -14.89 9.81 21.53
N GLU A 509 -15.62 9.83 22.64
CA GLU A 509 -15.03 10.05 23.97
C GLU A 509 -14.03 8.94 24.33
N LYS A 510 -14.44 7.68 24.21
CA LYS A 510 -13.61 6.49 24.43
C LYS A 510 -12.84 6.10 23.17
N LEU A 511 -11.51 6.14 23.23
CA LEU A 511 -10.64 5.91 22.06
C LEU A 511 -10.14 4.46 21.92
N ASN A 512 -10.30 3.62 22.94
CA ASN A 512 -9.81 2.23 22.93
C ASN A 512 -10.30 1.42 21.71
N PRO A 513 -11.58 1.49 21.30
CA PRO A 513 -12.07 0.78 20.11
C PRO A 513 -11.39 1.21 18.80
N ILE A 514 -10.78 2.39 18.74
CA ILE A 514 -10.04 2.91 17.58
C ILE A 514 -8.56 2.57 17.70
N ILE A 515 -7.96 2.80 18.87
CA ILE A 515 -6.53 2.59 19.10
C ILE A 515 -6.16 1.10 18.96
N LYS A 516 -6.95 0.21 19.55
CA LYS A 516 -6.66 -1.23 19.59
C LYS A 516 -6.48 -1.84 18.20
N PRO A 517 -7.44 -1.74 17.25
CA PRO A 517 -7.26 -2.36 15.93
C PRO A 517 -6.09 -1.75 15.15
N LEU A 518 -5.87 -0.44 15.24
CA LEU A 518 -4.72 0.20 14.56
C LEU A 518 -3.37 -0.32 15.10
N MET A 519 -3.26 -0.47 16.41
CA MET A 519 -2.06 -1.01 17.06
C MET A 519 -1.87 -2.51 16.80
N GLU A 520 -2.96 -3.28 16.71
CA GLU A 520 -2.89 -4.70 16.34
C GLU A 520 -2.43 -4.89 14.89
N THR A 521 -2.88 -4.03 13.97
CA THR A 521 -2.47 -4.08 12.57
C THR A 521 -0.99 -3.82 12.39
N ILE A 522 -0.42 -2.82 13.08
CA ILE A 522 1.04 -2.61 13.07
C ILE A 522 1.82 -3.86 13.48
N LYS A 523 1.26 -4.70 14.36
CA LYS A 523 1.95 -5.87 14.93
C LYS A 523 1.74 -7.15 14.13
N LYS A 524 0.55 -7.35 13.56
CA LYS A 524 0.10 -8.65 13.06
C LYS A 524 -0.14 -8.70 11.55
N GLU A 525 -0.42 -7.58 10.90
CA GLU A 525 -0.77 -7.57 9.48
C GLU A 525 0.47 -7.83 8.63
N GLU A 526 0.40 -8.69 7.62
CA GLU A 526 1.56 -9.00 6.77
C GLU A 526 1.66 -8.04 5.59
N ASN A 527 0.52 -7.54 5.11
CA ASN A 527 0.48 -6.62 3.98
C ASN A 527 1.01 -5.24 4.38
N THR A 528 2.19 -4.90 3.88
CA THR A 528 2.87 -3.64 4.22
C THR A 528 2.09 -2.39 3.81
N LEU A 529 1.20 -2.45 2.81
CA LEU A 529 0.34 -1.30 2.47
C LEU A 529 -0.69 -1.04 3.56
N VAL A 530 -1.30 -2.11 4.09
CA VAL A 530 -2.28 -2.01 5.18
C VAL A 530 -1.59 -1.55 6.47
N GLN A 531 -0.42 -2.10 6.80
CA GLN A 531 0.40 -1.63 7.94
C GLN A 531 0.74 -0.14 7.81
N ASN A 532 1.23 0.29 6.64
CA ASN A 532 1.60 1.69 6.39
C ASN A 532 0.38 2.62 6.51
N TYR A 533 -0.78 2.19 6.01
CA TYR A 533 -2.02 2.96 6.14
C TYR A 533 -2.42 3.14 7.61
N ALA A 534 -2.34 2.07 8.42
CA ALA A 534 -2.60 2.12 9.84
C ALA A 534 -1.60 3.02 10.60
N ALA A 535 -0.31 2.97 10.24
CA ALA A 535 0.73 3.82 10.82
C ALA A 535 0.47 5.32 10.54
N GLN A 536 0.11 5.66 9.30
CA GLN A 536 -0.29 7.03 8.94
C GLN A 536 -1.54 7.48 9.70
N CYS A 537 -2.51 6.58 9.87
CA CYS A 537 -3.71 6.84 10.66
C CYS A 537 -3.38 7.11 12.14
N ILE A 538 -2.48 6.32 12.74
CA ILE A 538 -2.03 6.55 14.12
C ILE A 538 -1.35 7.92 14.25
N ALA A 539 -0.52 8.33 13.30
CA ALA A 539 0.07 9.66 13.31
C ALA A 539 -1.00 10.77 13.30
N LYS A 540 -2.04 10.62 12.45
CA LYS A 540 -3.19 11.54 12.42
C LYS A 540 -3.97 11.53 13.74
N LEU A 541 -4.21 10.36 14.32
CA LEU A 541 -4.89 10.22 15.61
C LEU A 541 -4.10 10.91 16.73
N LEU A 542 -2.78 10.70 16.81
CA LEU A 542 -1.91 11.35 17.79
C LEU A 542 -2.01 12.88 17.66
N GLN A 543 -2.01 13.41 16.43
CA GLN A 543 -2.17 14.84 16.18
C GLN A 543 -3.52 15.36 16.71
N GLN A 544 -4.62 14.67 16.41
CA GLN A 544 -5.98 15.04 16.87
C GLN A 544 -6.14 14.93 18.40
N CYS A 545 -5.36 14.06 19.04
CA CYS A 545 -5.40 13.83 20.48
C CYS A 545 -4.55 14.80 21.31
N THR A 546 -3.77 15.70 20.70
CA THR A 546 -2.87 16.64 21.40
C THR A 546 -3.58 17.55 22.40
N THR A 547 -4.83 17.93 22.12
CA THR A 547 -5.63 18.83 22.95
C THR A 547 -6.58 18.10 23.90
N ARG A 548 -6.64 16.76 23.84
CA ARG A 548 -7.57 15.96 24.66
C ARG A 548 -7.05 15.78 26.08
N THR A 549 -7.97 15.75 27.04
CA THR A 549 -7.70 15.48 28.46
C THR A 549 -8.61 14.36 28.97
N PRO A 550 -8.07 13.18 29.36
CA PRO A 550 -6.66 12.80 29.32
C PRO A 550 -6.15 12.56 27.88
N CYS A 551 -4.87 12.88 27.63
CA CYS A 551 -4.23 12.66 26.34
C CYS A 551 -3.69 11.22 26.25
N PRO A 552 -4.13 10.38 25.28
CA PRO A 552 -3.68 8.99 25.15
C PRO A 552 -2.26 8.85 24.54
N ASN A 553 -1.69 9.94 24.01
CA ASN A 553 -0.50 9.89 23.15
C ASN A 553 0.71 9.25 23.82
N SER A 554 0.96 9.54 25.11
CA SER A 554 2.10 8.99 25.85
C SER A 554 2.05 7.46 25.90
N LYS A 555 0.87 6.88 26.12
CA LYS A 555 0.66 5.43 26.17
C LYS A 555 0.82 4.79 24.80
N ILE A 556 0.27 5.40 23.75
CA ILE A 556 0.40 4.93 22.37
C ILE A 556 1.87 4.93 21.94
N ILE A 557 2.58 6.05 22.13
CA ILE A 557 4.00 6.19 21.75
C ILE A 557 4.85 5.18 22.51
N LYS A 558 4.64 5.01 23.83
CA LYS A 558 5.35 3.99 24.62
C LYS A 558 5.14 2.58 24.06
N ASN A 559 3.92 2.24 23.63
CA ASN A 559 3.64 0.94 23.04
C ASN A 559 4.32 0.76 21.67
N LEU A 560 4.35 1.80 20.83
CA LEU A 560 5.07 1.80 19.55
C LEU A 560 6.58 1.60 19.75
N CYS A 561 7.20 2.35 20.67
CA CYS A 561 8.61 2.18 21.01
C CYS A 561 8.90 0.76 21.52
N SER A 562 8.02 0.19 22.35
CA SER A 562 8.15 -1.19 22.79
C SER A 562 8.07 -2.17 21.62
N SER A 563 7.19 -1.92 20.65
CA SER A 563 6.99 -2.79 19.46
C SER A 563 8.20 -2.77 18.52
N LEU A 564 8.86 -1.61 18.37
CA LEU A 564 10.11 -1.47 17.61
C LEU A 564 11.28 -2.28 18.19
N CYS A 565 11.26 -2.56 19.49
CA CYS A 565 12.33 -3.25 20.19
C CYS A 565 12.10 -4.76 20.32
N VAL A 566 11.09 -5.34 19.65
CA VAL A 566 10.72 -6.76 19.82
C VAL A 566 11.69 -7.70 19.11
N ASP A 567 12.29 -7.29 17.98
CA ASP A 567 13.22 -8.13 17.21
C ASP A 567 14.59 -8.23 17.94
N PRO A 568 14.97 -9.42 18.47
CA PRO A 568 16.22 -9.59 19.20
C PRO A 568 17.47 -9.45 18.32
N TYR A 569 17.36 -9.57 16.99
CA TYR A 569 18.48 -9.39 16.07
C TYR A 569 18.79 -7.91 15.82
N LEU A 570 17.76 -7.06 15.82
CA LEU A 570 17.90 -5.61 15.69
C LEU A 570 18.10 -4.93 17.05
N THR A 571 17.38 -5.39 18.07
CA THR A 571 17.42 -4.87 19.44
C THR A 571 17.73 -6.02 20.42
N PRO A 572 19.01 -6.36 20.62
CA PRO A 572 19.39 -7.44 21.52
C PRO A 572 18.97 -7.18 22.97
N SER A 573 18.53 -8.24 23.65
CA SER A 573 18.24 -8.15 25.08
C SER A 573 19.53 -7.96 25.88
N VAL A 574 19.55 -6.92 26.73
CA VAL A 574 20.66 -6.66 27.65
C VAL A 574 20.88 -7.82 28.62
N THR A 575 19.82 -8.57 28.93
CA THR A 575 19.87 -9.73 29.84
C THR A 575 20.26 -11.03 29.15
N CYS A 576 20.14 -11.12 27.82
CA CYS A 576 20.44 -12.32 27.05
C CYS A 576 20.99 -11.96 25.65
N PRO A 577 22.31 -11.78 25.49
CA PRO A 577 22.90 -11.51 24.17
C PRO A 577 22.72 -12.72 23.25
N VAL A 578 22.15 -12.48 22.05
CA VAL A 578 21.90 -13.52 21.04
C VAL A 578 23.23 -14.19 20.64
N PRO A 579 23.34 -15.54 20.63
CA PRO A 579 24.53 -16.23 20.16
C PRO A 579 24.77 -15.92 18.67
N THR A 580 26.01 -15.59 18.30
CA THR A 580 26.42 -15.46 16.89
C THR A 580 26.18 -16.78 16.17
N GLN A 581 25.38 -16.77 15.09
CA GLN A 581 25.26 -17.92 14.20
C GLN A 581 26.64 -18.25 13.63
N SER A 582 27.24 -19.34 14.10
CA SER A 582 28.42 -19.94 13.47
C SER A 582 27.97 -20.63 12.19
N GLY A 583 28.42 -20.15 11.03
CA GLY A 583 28.07 -20.70 9.73
C GLY A 583 28.33 -22.20 9.62
N GLN A 584 27.31 -22.95 9.23
CA GLN A 584 27.48 -24.24 8.56
C GLN A 584 27.44 -23.99 7.05
N GLU A 585 28.57 -23.63 6.46
CA GLU A 585 28.80 -23.87 5.04
C GLU A 585 29.77 -25.04 4.90
N ASN A 586 29.21 -26.22 4.62
CA ASN A 586 29.94 -27.35 4.07
C ASN A 586 30.21 -27.08 2.59
N SER A 587 31.42 -26.66 2.23
CA SER A 587 31.97 -26.96 0.90
C SER A 587 33.50 -26.91 0.89
N LYS A 588 34.10 -28.02 0.47
CA LYS A 588 35.53 -28.14 0.16
C LYS A 588 35.80 -27.40 -1.16
N GLY A 589 36.69 -26.42 -1.17
CA GLY A 589 37.14 -25.72 -2.37
C GLY A 589 38.40 -24.88 -2.12
N SER A 590 39.35 -24.95 -3.04
CA SER A 590 40.77 -24.58 -2.91
C SER A 590 41.07 -23.06 -2.89
N ASN A 591 42.08 -22.69 -2.11
CA ASN A 591 42.97 -21.51 -2.20
C ASN A 591 42.36 -20.12 -2.50
N SER A 592 42.22 -19.29 -1.46
CA SER A 592 42.71 -17.90 -1.50
C SER A 592 43.01 -17.38 -0.09
N GLU A 593 44.27 -17.02 0.16
CA GLU A 593 44.70 -16.31 1.35
C GLU A 593 44.22 -14.85 1.30
N LYS A 594 43.19 -14.52 2.09
CA LYS A 594 42.97 -13.17 2.65
C LYS A 594 42.27 -13.34 3.98
N ASP A 595 43.04 -13.28 5.07
CA ASP A 595 42.56 -13.18 6.45
C ASP A 595 41.68 -11.91 6.60
N GLY A 596 40.39 -12.08 6.39
CA GLY A 596 39.36 -11.18 6.91
C GLY A 596 39.18 -11.48 8.40
N MET A 597 39.77 -10.67 9.26
CA MET A 597 39.62 -10.74 10.71
C MET A 597 38.13 -10.67 11.10
N HIS A 598 37.47 -11.80 11.31
CA HIS A 598 36.15 -11.85 11.96
C HIS A 598 36.35 -11.49 13.44
N HIS A 599 35.82 -10.34 13.87
CA HIS A 599 35.85 -9.94 15.28
C HIS A 599 34.46 -9.98 15.92
N THR A 600 34.34 -10.82 16.93
CA THR A 600 33.14 -11.07 17.75
C THR A 600 32.92 -9.93 18.73
N VAL A 601 31.75 -9.31 18.72
CA VAL A 601 31.33 -8.34 19.73
C VAL A 601 30.67 -9.10 20.88
N THR A 602 31.15 -8.88 22.11
CA THR A 602 30.58 -9.48 23.33
C THR A 602 30.42 -8.41 24.42
N LYS A 603 29.71 -8.74 25.51
CA LYS A 603 29.49 -7.85 26.67
C LYS A 603 30.77 -7.21 27.24
N HIS A 604 31.95 -7.79 26.98
CA HIS A 604 33.24 -7.33 27.50
C HIS A 604 34.26 -6.97 26.41
N ARG A 605 33.89 -7.03 25.12
CA ARG A 605 34.77 -6.65 24.00
C ARG A 605 33.99 -6.08 22.82
N GLY A 606 34.49 -4.96 22.29
CA GLY A 606 34.06 -4.39 21.01
C GLY A 606 32.94 -3.35 21.15
N ILE A 607 33.22 -2.22 21.80
CA ILE A 607 32.35 -1.05 21.67
C ILE A 607 32.53 -0.52 20.24
N ILE A 608 31.51 -0.70 19.39
CA ILE A 608 31.52 -0.36 17.96
C ILE A 608 31.94 1.10 17.74
N THR A 609 31.54 2.01 18.63
CA THR A 609 31.89 3.43 18.60
C THR A 609 33.38 3.66 18.83
N LEU A 610 33.97 2.98 19.82
CA LEU A 610 35.41 3.02 20.11
C LEU A 610 36.23 2.42 18.98
N TYR A 611 35.73 1.37 18.34
CA TYR A 611 36.37 0.79 17.14
C TYR A 611 36.35 1.76 15.96
N ARG A 612 35.22 2.43 15.70
CA ARG A 612 35.13 3.45 14.63
C ARG A 612 36.05 4.63 14.93
N HIS A 613 36.14 5.07 16.18
CA HIS A 613 37.10 6.09 16.61
C HIS A 613 38.55 5.64 16.50
N GLN A 614 38.89 4.39 16.87
CA GLN A 614 40.23 3.84 16.66
C GLN A 614 40.58 3.74 15.18
N LYS A 615 39.66 3.28 14.34
CA LYS A 615 39.89 3.17 12.89
C LYS A 615 40.09 4.53 12.24
N ALA A 616 39.34 5.55 12.67
CA ALA A 616 39.56 6.93 12.26
C ALA A 616 40.93 7.45 12.75
N ALA A 617 41.30 7.19 14.00
CA ALA A 617 42.60 7.58 14.55
C ALA A 617 43.79 6.87 13.86
N PHE A 618 43.64 5.60 13.49
CA PHE A 618 44.65 4.86 12.73
C PHE A 618 44.75 5.34 11.28
N ALA A 619 43.63 5.72 10.63
CA ALA A 619 43.66 6.31 9.30
C ALA A 619 44.41 7.66 9.28
N ILE A 620 44.39 8.39 10.40
CA ILE A 620 45.10 9.67 10.57
C ILE A 620 46.61 9.45 10.86
N THR A 621 46.96 8.39 11.59
CA THR A 621 48.36 8.14 12.03
C THR A 621 49.16 7.24 11.09
N SER A 622 48.53 6.53 10.14
CA SER A 622 49.15 5.57 9.22
C SER A 622 50.08 6.17 8.14
N ARG A 623 50.39 7.47 8.16
CA ARG A 623 51.38 8.03 7.22
C ARG A 623 52.84 7.83 7.62
N ARG A 624 53.20 7.48 8.86
CA ARG A 624 54.59 7.17 9.25
C ARG A 624 54.70 6.23 10.46
N GLY A 625 55.11 4.97 10.24
CA GLY A 625 55.65 4.09 11.31
C GLY A 625 55.35 2.60 11.12
N PRO A 626 56.28 1.67 11.48
CA PRO A 626 56.14 0.25 11.18
C PRO A 626 55.15 -0.49 12.07
N THR A 627 54.49 -1.50 11.50
CA THR A 627 53.46 -2.35 12.12
C THR A 627 54.00 -3.16 13.31
N PRO A 628 53.27 -3.25 14.45
CA PRO A 628 53.70 -4.08 15.57
C PRO A 628 53.43 -5.56 15.30
N LYS A 629 54.41 -6.42 15.62
CA LYS A 629 54.26 -7.89 15.56
C LYS A 629 53.47 -8.40 16.77
N ALA A 630 52.52 -9.31 16.52
CA ALA A 630 51.73 -9.97 17.54
C ALA A 630 52.59 -10.85 18.46
N VAL A 631 52.39 -10.72 19.77
CA VAL A 631 53.01 -11.58 20.80
C VAL A 631 52.31 -12.95 20.77
N LYS A 632 53.04 -14.02 20.45
CA LYS A 632 52.56 -15.40 20.59
C LYS A 632 52.56 -15.77 22.08
N ALA A 633 51.38 -16.04 22.64
CA ALA A 633 51.28 -16.69 23.94
C ALA A 633 51.60 -18.19 23.80
N GLN A 634 52.58 -18.66 24.57
CA GLN A 634 52.94 -20.07 24.71
C GLN A 634 51.87 -20.80 25.53
N ILE A 635 51.52 -21.99 25.07
CA ILE A 635 50.74 -22.99 25.81
C ILE A 635 51.70 -23.65 26.82
N ALA A 636 51.33 -23.70 28.09
CA ALA A 636 51.95 -24.59 29.08
C ALA A 636 50.93 -25.05 30.13
N ASP A 637 51.08 -26.30 30.53
CA ASP A 637 50.16 -27.18 31.26
C ASP A 637 49.81 -26.80 32.73
N LEU A 638 48.70 -27.40 33.17
CA LEU A 638 48.18 -27.63 34.55
C LEU A 638 49.27 -28.00 35.61
N PRO A 639 49.05 -27.88 36.96
CA PRO A 639 47.91 -28.50 37.67
C PRO A 639 47.40 -27.85 38.98
N ALA A 640 46.48 -28.61 39.62
CA ALA A 640 45.56 -28.35 40.73
C ALA A 640 46.11 -27.92 42.11
N GLY A 641 45.21 -27.29 42.89
CA GLY A 641 45.09 -27.46 44.35
C GLY A 641 45.25 -26.21 45.22
N GLY A 642 44.31 -26.00 46.16
CA GLY A 642 44.62 -25.37 47.45
C GLY A 642 43.93 -24.06 47.81
N SER A 643 43.02 -24.17 48.78
CA SER A 643 42.48 -23.23 49.77
C SER A 643 43.26 -21.93 50.09
N GLY A 644 42.54 -20.83 50.38
CA GLY A 644 43.09 -19.74 51.20
C GLY A 644 42.35 -18.39 51.11
N ASN A 645 41.83 -17.93 52.25
CA ASN A 645 41.21 -16.62 52.52
C ASN A 645 42.19 -15.42 52.41
N ILE A 646 41.60 -14.21 52.51
CA ILE A 646 42.13 -12.85 52.87
C ILE A 646 42.05 -11.89 51.66
N LEU A 647 41.11 -10.93 51.54
CA LEU A 647 40.77 -9.71 52.32
C LEU A 647 41.69 -8.49 52.01
N VAL A 648 41.03 -7.34 51.75
CA VAL A 648 41.50 -5.92 51.71
C VAL A 648 42.28 -5.57 50.43
N GLU A 649 42.00 -4.50 49.67
CA GLU A 649 41.75 -3.12 50.09
C GLU A 649 41.08 -2.31 48.97
N LEU A 650 40.24 -1.35 49.40
CA LEU A 650 39.69 -0.26 48.58
C LEU A 650 40.82 0.67 48.13
N ASP A 651 40.72 1.23 46.93
CA ASP A 651 40.91 2.68 46.82
C ASP A 651 40.14 3.26 45.62
N GLU A 652 39.36 4.27 45.96
CA GLU A 652 38.64 5.18 45.08
C GLU A 652 39.62 5.97 44.23
N VAL A 653 39.30 6.24 42.95
CA VAL A 653 39.35 7.62 42.39
C VAL A 653 38.43 7.67 41.16
N ASN A 654 37.27 8.30 41.38
CA ASN A 654 36.63 9.32 40.56
C ASN A 654 36.78 9.31 39.03
N SER A 655 35.60 9.29 38.43
CA SER A 655 35.12 10.28 37.46
C SER A 655 35.80 10.32 36.09
N PHE A 656 35.09 9.86 35.06
CA PHE A 656 34.49 10.76 34.08
C PHE A 656 33.49 9.96 33.24
N PHE A 657 32.21 10.29 33.40
CA PHE A 657 31.15 9.97 32.46
C PHE A 657 31.44 10.65 31.12
N LEU A 658 31.34 9.89 30.03
CA LEU A 658 30.70 10.29 28.78
C LEU A 658 30.33 9.04 27.98
#